data_AF-A0A356MIZ3-F1
#
_entry.id   AF-A0A356MIZ3-F1
#
_cell.length_a   1.000
_cell.length_b   1.000
_cell.length_c   1.000
_cell.angle_alpha   90.00
_cell.angle_beta   90.00
_cell.angle_gamma   90.00
#
_symmetry.space_group_name_H-M   'P 1'
#
loop_
_entity.id
_entity.type
_entity.pdbx_description
1 polymer ?
#
loop_
_entity_poly.entity_id
_entity_poly.type
_entity_poly.pdbx_seq_one_letter_code
_entity_poly.pdbx_strand_id
1 'polypeptide(L)'
;MKKITKICLALIMVIMPTILLCACGSNGDNTSSGGGSNSGGQQTTGSLQELKDATVFTKNTSPKYDGSAKYIEFKIAKPNSKEYFIFTQSTDEFTVVYKNNINVGTASAVITATSKNPYYTGSATFNFTITQGSCTATSKADLLSYLNNNNYGEIEFTALGNTLELDTNDILNIEKTLILKHCEIVNNGTINIGLNGRLLIKSTDMNDCILRNNGTINNGGNIVIGGRGYIYNNNKINNNNRLFVESHGRLYTNSVINKVTKDPAFATYYTRTSILDSNIHVTLTDSSPIYYTGSEIQPDVMVKIGTSVLSNKNNREYTVEYFNNINLGKASVVITANENSTSIYGTTTLYFDILPKETTVNHINGLKTLLSDPNYTKIIAQGVYISEPITISNGVTVTFTGTTIINSTVTNNGTIINNNNLYLIKTIDNFSTVINNSNLYIVDRNSVTHNAINNNGTIYTNESLDNVGGTIKLRKQITLDDISADRTVFDYNGESQAPTYTFTGSDDALTFDTLYYYDEDIVDGKINYRYIPQTEAGKINVLIAFTIRSQAYYGEITTSYTINRSTLTPNDSTELINGIKNKNYSTIILKENTNYTLDCTSDPLTLLNNTTLKIGNNSNSTAVLHYKGEFSNNGTIINNGTLISDAVINDDNYSFGNIINNGDIVNNGTMIFNENSTLYNSISTGTKYLRTDINNYSLRQTNGEQNYTYSGDKRPIMQLMNNTTIIPNTNYRYYYNNWGIGNVSIEIISNINSTLIYGETTDYIFVKAGTCTVNSCDDLLNAVNDTNNQNENNYNTIIFGSDFEIAKNITIPSDITLDCRNYIPSTKAGYTLTLNGTIILETKLFGNAVLNKNYSGKVIAEVSTREKFNYFCGHVTPVDVIKLMADILDDTVKEITLDRETDRDLTVDLNGYSMKKITINNGNATSKYCHNITFTSTTSTGRIGVGSTTYGVVINRFLAPYTITFKNVDIYGTNGINYGGYEQLVKLDKTATIKNLANPD
;
A
#
# COMPACT_ATOMS: atom_id res chain seq x y z
N MET A 1 -46.31 -8.68 27.65
CA MET A 1 -45.88 -8.90 29.05
C MET A 1 -46.25 -7.64 29.85
N LYS A 2 -47.45 -7.47 30.41
CA LYS A 2 -48.00 -7.99 31.69
C LYS A 2 -47.01 -8.03 32.87
N LYS A 3 -47.27 -7.11 33.82
CA LYS A 3 -47.00 -7.07 35.28
C LYS A 3 -45.59 -6.71 35.78
N ILE A 4 -45.64 -6.01 36.94
CA ILE A 4 -44.57 -5.56 37.86
C ILE A 4 -43.99 -4.21 37.38
N THR A 5 -44.19 -3.06 38.05
CA THR A 5 -43.83 -2.78 39.46
C THR A 5 -44.71 -1.64 40.04
N LYS A 6 -45.52 -1.95 41.05
CA LYS A 6 -46.02 -1.01 42.08
C LYS A 6 -45.57 -1.62 43.40
N ILE A 7 -44.79 -0.88 44.19
CA ILE A 7 -44.60 -0.92 45.66
C ILE A 7 -43.36 -0.05 45.96
N CYS A 8 -43.39 0.63 47.13
CA CYS A 8 -42.40 1.54 47.71
C CYS A 8 -42.54 3.04 47.33
N LEU A 9 -43.37 3.80 48.04
CA LEU A 9 -42.98 4.45 49.31
C LEU A 9 -44.13 5.34 49.81
N ALA A 10 -44.72 4.95 50.95
CA ALA A 10 -45.51 5.82 51.79
C ALA A 10 -45.01 5.59 53.22
N LEU A 11 -44.25 6.54 53.79
CA LEU A 11 -44.20 6.88 55.22
C LEU A 11 -43.14 7.95 55.50
N ILE A 12 -43.47 8.84 56.46
CA ILE A 12 -42.60 9.77 57.21
C ILE A 12 -42.25 11.11 56.51
N MET A 13 -42.88 12.21 56.91
CA MET A 13 -42.30 13.12 57.92
C MET A 13 -43.32 14.15 58.45
N VAL A 14 -43.34 14.31 59.78
CA VAL A 14 -44.14 15.25 60.57
C VAL A 14 -43.14 16.26 61.21
N ILE A 15 -43.62 17.48 61.53
CA ILE A 15 -43.17 18.41 62.61
C ILE A 15 -42.24 19.61 62.25
N MET A 16 -42.90 20.79 62.16
CA MET A 16 -42.59 22.15 62.72
C MET A 16 -41.35 22.98 62.27
N PRO A 17 -41.10 24.20 62.82
CA PRO A 17 -41.70 25.50 62.43
C PRO A 17 -40.62 26.61 62.19
N THR A 18 -40.99 27.83 61.75
CA THR A 18 -40.57 29.14 62.34
C THR A 18 -40.84 30.37 61.45
N ILE A 19 -41.52 31.36 62.07
CA ILE A 19 -41.22 32.80 62.18
C ILE A 19 -40.87 33.60 60.91
N LEU A 20 -41.64 34.67 60.67
CA LEU A 20 -41.08 35.94 60.18
C LEU A 20 -41.70 37.13 60.93
N LEU A 21 -40.83 37.89 61.58
CA LEU A 21 -41.08 39.18 62.21
C LEU A 21 -41.52 40.22 61.17
N CYS A 22 -42.41 41.12 61.59
CA CYS A 22 -42.50 42.48 61.11
C CYS A 22 -42.59 43.41 62.33
N ALA A 23 -41.60 44.27 62.47
CA ALA A 23 -41.50 45.27 63.53
C ALA A 23 -42.18 46.59 63.12
N CYS A 24 -42.97 47.15 64.03
CA CYS A 24 -43.11 48.59 64.29
C CYS A 24 -43.88 48.69 65.62
N GLY A 25 -43.22 49.02 66.75
CA GLY A 25 -43.23 50.38 67.35
C GLY A 25 -44.61 50.71 67.93
N SER A 26 -44.84 51.04 69.21
CA SER A 26 -43.99 51.45 70.33
C SER A 26 -44.87 51.57 71.59
N ASN A 27 -44.24 51.39 72.75
CA ASN A 27 -44.55 51.98 74.07
C ASN A 27 -45.78 51.51 74.87
N GLY A 28 -45.51 51.22 76.15
CA GLY A 28 -46.42 51.59 77.24
C GLY A 28 -46.71 50.52 78.29
N ASP A 29 -45.70 50.17 79.06
CA ASP A 29 -45.72 49.95 80.52
C ASP A 29 -46.87 49.19 81.24
N ASN A 30 -46.38 48.20 81.99
CA ASN A 30 -46.62 47.94 83.41
C ASN A 30 -47.81 47.10 83.90
N THR A 31 -47.38 45.95 84.44
CA THR A 31 -47.61 45.45 85.81
C THR A 31 -48.82 44.57 86.12
N SER A 32 -48.46 43.43 86.75
CA SER A 32 -49.09 42.78 87.91
C SER A 32 -50.50 42.19 87.70
N SER A 33 -50.63 40.85 87.65
CA SER A 33 -50.75 39.93 88.80
C SER A 33 -52.20 39.66 89.20
N GLY A 34 -52.49 38.40 89.54
CA GLY A 34 -53.53 38.06 90.50
C GLY A 34 -54.75 37.38 89.89
N GLY A 35 -55.05 36.19 90.38
CA GLY A 35 -56.20 35.38 89.96
C GLY A 35 -57.50 35.82 90.62
N GLY A 36 -58.57 35.05 90.36
CA GLY A 36 -59.82 35.16 91.13
C GLY A 36 -61.10 34.97 90.33
N SER A 37 -61.52 33.71 90.19
CA SER A 37 -62.87 33.18 90.46
C SER A 37 -64.14 33.95 90.06
N ASN A 38 -64.90 33.26 89.19
CA ASN A 38 -66.35 32.95 89.26
C ASN A 38 -67.49 33.98 89.00
N SER A 39 -68.41 33.44 88.19
CA SER A 39 -69.88 33.50 88.24
C SER A 39 -70.64 34.64 87.52
N GLY A 40 -71.23 34.26 86.38
CA GLY A 40 -72.70 34.15 86.21
C GLY A 40 -73.53 35.44 86.11
N GLY A 41 -74.04 35.74 84.91
CA GLY A 41 -75.09 36.73 84.67
C GLY A 41 -75.78 36.53 83.32
N GLN A 42 -77.03 36.07 83.38
CA GLN A 42 -78.02 35.67 82.37
C GLN A 42 -78.08 36.38 80.99
N GLN A 43 -78.35 35.56 79.96
CA GLN A 43 -78.84 35.91 78.63
C GLN A 43 -80.37 36.10 78.64
N THR A 44 -80.87 37.16 78.02
CA THR A 44 -82.29 37.36 77.67
C THR A 44 -82.58 36.73 76.29
N THR A 45 -83.71 36.04 76.18
CA THR A 45 -84.22 35.41 74.94
C THR A 45 -84.83 36.46 74.01
N GLY A 46 -84.08 36.87 72.97
CA GLY A 46 -84.60 37.59 71.80
C GLY A 46 -85.05 36.62 70.70
N SER A 47 -86.09 36.99 69.94
CA SER A 47 -86.56 36.22 68.77
C SER A 47 -85.45 36.08 67.71
N LEU A 48 -85.25 34.86 67.17
CA LEU A 48 -84.29 34.59 66.10
C LEU A 48 -84.59 35.44 64.84
N GLN A 49 -83.56 35.93 64.16
CA GLN A 49 -83.69 36.66 62.89
C GLN A 49 -83.68 35.69 61.69
N GLU A 50 -84.36 36.02 60.59
CA GLU A 50 -84.28 35.24 59.34
C GLU A 50 -82.90 35.44 58.68
N LEU A 51 -82.24 34.34 58.31
CA LEU A 51 -80.87 34.36 57.77
C LEU A 51 -80.75 35.16 56.46
N LYS A 52 -81.83 35.24 55.67
CA LYS A 52 -81.89 36.04 54.44
C LYS A 52 -81.73 37.55 54.69
N ASP A 53 -82.04 38.01 55.91
CA ASP A 53 -81.97 39.41 56.31
C ASP A 53 -80.64 39.74 57.02
N ALA A 54 -79.76 38.75 57.19
CA ALA A 54 -78.45 38.91 57.82
C ALA A 54 -77.45 39.63 56.89
N THR A 55 -76.56 40.44 57.48
CA THR A 55 -75.41 40.99 56.75
C THR A 55 -74.36 39.91 56.53
N VAL A 56 -74.20 39.46 55.28
CA VAL A 56 -73.24 38.43 54.87
C VAL A 56 -72.18 39.01 53.94
N PHE A 57 -70.92 38.78 54.26
CA PHE A 57 -69.79 39.05 53.39
C PHE A 57 -69.26 37.74 52.80
N THR A 58 -68.97 37.72 51.50
CA THR A 58 -68.42 36.55 50.81
C THR A 58 -67.03 36.85 50.25
N LYS A 59 -66.09 35.90 50.39
CA LYS A 59 -64.76 35.97 49.78
C LYS A 59 -64.57 34.81 48.77
N ASN A 60 -63.70 35.01 47.78
CA ASN A 60 -63.39 34.06 46.70
C ASN A 60 -64.57 33.79 45.75
N THR A 61 -65.37 34.81 45.39
CA THR A 61 -66.58 34.66 44.56
C THR A 61 -66.32 34.36 43.07
N SER A 62 -65.06 34.34 42.64
CA SER A 62 -64.66 34.04 41.26
C SER A 62 -63.49 33.04 41.17
N PRO A 63 -63.60 31.81 41.73
CA PRO A 63 -62.51 30.85 41.68
C PRO A 63 -62.29 30.36 40.25
N LYS A 64 -61.05 30.00 39.90
CA LYS A 64 -60.73 29.37 38.62
C LYS A 64 -60.95 27.87 38.67
N TYR A 65 -61.41 27.29 37.55
CA TYR A 65 -61.51 25.85 37.37
C TYR A 65 -60.14 25.15 37.49
N ASP A 66 -60.08 24.07 38.26
CA ASP A 66 -58.91 23.17 38.38
C ASP A 66 -59.32 21.68 38.42
N GLY A 67 -60.58 21.36 38.10
CA GLY A 67 -61.15 20.01 38.19
C GLY A 67 -61.69 19.62 39.58
N SER A 68 -61.51 20.44 40.61
CA SER A 68 -62.05 20.19 41.95
C SER A 68 -63.26 21.06 42.31
N ALA A 69 -64.03 20.61 43.28
CA ALA A 69 -65.16 21.36 43.83
C ALA A 69 -64.71 22.67 44.50
N LYS A 70 -65.44 23.75 44.22
CA LYS A 70 -65.13 25.12 44.65
C LYS A 70 -66.00 25.53 45.82
N TYR A 71 -65.37 26.27 46.73
CA TYR A 71 -65.98 26.76 47.97
C TYR A 71 -65.68 28.24 48.12
N ILE A 72 -66.67 28.98 48.63
CA ILE A 72 -66.55 30.40 48.97
C ILE A 72 -66.66 30.56 50.48
N GLU A 73 -65.94 31.52 51.04
CA GLU A 73 -65.97 31.79 52.48
C GLU A 73 -67.14 32.72 52.80
N PHE A 74 -67.93 32.33 53.81
CA PHE A 74 -69.00 33.14 54.36
C PHE A 74 -68.54 33.79 55.66
N LYS A 75 -68.80 35.08 55.78
CA LYS A 75 -68.62 35.87 56.99
C LYS A 75 -69.95 36.53 57.37
N ILE A 76 -70.64 35.97 58.34
CA ILE A 76 -71.98 36.40 58.78
C ILE A 76 -71.86 37.13 60.12
N ALA A 77 -72.34 38.37 60.21
CA ALA A 77 -72.29 39.15 61.45
C ALA A 77 -73.13 38.50 62.56
N LYS A 78 -72.67 38.53 63.81
CA LYS A 78 -73.54 38.20 64.96
C LYS A 78 -74.37 39.44 65.33
N PRO A 79 -75.70 39.33 65.51
CA PRO A 79 -76.54 40.47 65.85
C PRO A 79 -76.04 41.19 67.11
N ASN A 80 -76.01 42.53 67.08
CA ASN A 80 -75.57 43.39 68.19
C ASN A 80 -74.15 43.11 68.71
N SER A 81 -73.28 42.48 67.92
CA SER A 81 -71.89 42.17 68.26
C SER A 81 -70.93 42.60 67.14
N LYS A 82 -69.65 42.81 67.49
CA LYS A 82 -68.55 43.00 66.51
C LYS A 82 -67.98 41.67 66.00
N GLU A 83 -68.51 40.55 66.48
CA GLU A 83 -68.08 39.21 66.10
C GLU A 83 -68.79 38.68 64.85
N TYR A 84 -68.17 37.71 64.19
CA TYR A 84 -68.68 37.07 62.98
C TYR A 84 -68.60 35.55 63.11
N PHE A 85 -69.51 34.87 62.41
CA PHE A 85 -69.30 33.50 62.00
C PHE A 85 -68.48 33.49 60.71
N ILE A 86 -67.40 32.71 60.66
CA ILE A 86 -66.57 32.57 59.46
C ILE A 86 -66.43 31.07 59.15
N PHE A 87 -66.90 30.66 57.97
CA PHE A 87 -66.90 29.25 57.58
C PHE A 87 -66.97 29.07 56.05
N THR A 88 -66.47 27.94 55.58
CA THR A 88 -66.54 27.47 54.17
C THR A 88 -67.32 26.16 54.03
N GLN A 89 -67.59 25.48 55.15
CA GLN A 89 -68.33 24.22 55.23
C GLN A 89 -69.32 24.28 56.39
N SER A 90 -70.16 23.26 56.53
CA SER A 90 -71.12 23.15 57.65
C SER A 90 -70.41 23.19 59.01
N THR A 91 -70.98 23.94 59.94
CA THR A 91 -70.62 23.98 61.37
C THR A 91 -71.77 23.43 62.20
N ASP A 92 -71.63 23.43 63.53
CA ASP A 92 -72.75 23.09 64.42
C ASP A 92 -73.92 24.07 64.30
N GLU A 93 -73.67 25.33 63.95
CA GLU A 93 -74.64 26.42 63.88
C GLU A 93 -75.19 26.67 62.46
N PHE A 94 -74.50 26.19 61.41
CA PHE A 94 -74.93 26.36 60.02
C PHE A 94 -74.67 25.11 59.18
N THR A 95 -75.63 24.69 58.37
CA THR A 95 -75.40 23.72 57.29
C THR A 95 -75.19 24.44 55.96
N VAL A 96 -74.19 24.01 55.19
CA VAL A 96 -73.88 24.56 53.87
C VAL A 96 -73.99 23.47 52.80
N VAL A 97 -74.75 23.72 51.74
CA VAL A 97 -74.91 22.82 50.59
C VAL A 97 -74.53 23.55 49.30
N TYR A 98 -73.54 23.03 48.59
CA TYR A 98 -73.09 23.56 47.30
C TYR A 98 -73.76 22.82 46.13
N LYS A 99 -74.06 23.56 45.05
CA LYS A 99 -74.55 23.02 43.78
C LYS A 99 -73.78 23.63 42.61
N ASN A 100 -73.57 22.82 41.57
CA ASN A 100 -72.86 23.19 40.34
C ASN A 100 -71.47 23.79 40.58
N ASN A 101 -70.77 23.36 41.64
CA ASN A 101 -69.56 24.01 42.11
C ASN A 101 -68.26 23.38 41.57
N ILE A 102 -68.30 22.62 40.46
CA ILE A 102 -67.10 22.03 39.85
C ILE A 102 -66.78 22.73 38.53
N ASN A 103 -67.71 22.72 37.58
CA ASN A 103 -67.51 23.23 36.22
C ASN A 103 -67.67 24.76 36.13
N VAL A 104 -67.12 25.36 35.07
CA VAL A 104 -67.26 26.78 34.76
C VAL A 104 -68.73 27.16 34.58
N GLY A 105 -69.12 28.32 35.13
CA GLY A 105 -70.50 28.81 35.13
C GLY A 105 -70.95 29.30 36.50
N THR A 106 -72.26 29.45 36.67
CA THR A 106 -72.85 29.91 37.94
C THR A 106 -73.04 28.73 38.90
N ALA A 107 -72.37 28.80 40.04
CA ALA A 107 -72.52 27.90 41.18
C ALA A 107 -73.32 28.57 42.29
N SER A 108 -73.92 27.78 43.18
CA SER A 108 -74.71 28.30 44.30
C SER A 108 -74.39 27.57 45.59
N ALA A 109 -74.39 28.30 46.70
CA ALA A 109 -74.27 27.77 48.05
C ALA A 109 -75.51 28.15 48.86
N VAL A 110 -76.17 27.16 49.44
CA VAL A 110 -77.34 27.33 50.31
C VAL A 110 -76.89 27.17 51.75
N ILE A 111 -77.03 28.22 52.56
CA ILE A 111 -76.74 28.22 53.99
C ILE A 111 -78.05 28.13 54.74
N THR A 112 -78.15 27.22 55.70
CA THR A 112 -79.32 27.08 56.59
C THR A 112 -78.86 27.13 58.03
N ALA A 113 -79.50 27.95 58.85
CA ALA A 113 -79.22 27.97 60.29
C ALA A 113 -79.74 26.69 60.95
N THR A 114 -78.94 26.06 61.80
CA THR A 114 -79.36 24.83 62.52
C THR A 114 -80.16 25.18 63.77
N SER A 115 -80.78 24.18 64.39
CA SER A 115 -81.44 24.34 65.69
C SER A 115 -80.49 24.74 66.83
N LYS A 116 -79.17 24.67 66.63
CA LYS A 116 -78.16 25.11 67.60
C LYS A 116 -77.75 26.57 67.41
N ASN A 117 -78.20 27.24 66.34
CA ASN A 117 -77.87 28.64 66.09
C ASN A 117 -78.70 29.56 67.00
N PRO A 118 -78.07 30.35 67.89
CA PRO A 118 -78.81 31.18 68.85
C PRO A 118 -79.26 32.52 68.26
N TYR A 119 -78.91 32.84 67.01
CA TYR A 119 -79.15 34.16 66.39
C TYR A 119 -80.06 34.11 65.17
N TYR A 120 -79.97 33.05 64.36
CA TYR A 120 -80.60 32.97 63.05
C TYR A 120 -81.49 31.73 62.87
N THR A 121 -82.54 31.88 62.06
CA THR A 121 -83.38 30.79 61.52
C THR A 121 -83.48 30.90 59.99
N GLY A 122 -84.01 29.90 59.31
CA GLY A 122 -84.22 29.94 57.85
C GLY A 122 -82.95 29.70 57.02
N SER A 123 -83.02 29.99 55.71
CA SER A 123 -81.95 29.73 54.75
C SER A 123 -81.71 30.91 53.79
N ALA A 124 -80.50 31.00 53.25
CA ALA A 124 -80.09 31.98 52.26
C ALA A 124 -79.27 31.32 51.14
N THR A 125 -79.46 31.76 49.90
CA THR A 125 -78.72 31.25 48.72
C THR A 125 -77.76 32.31 48.19
N PHE A 126 -76.51 31.92 48.00
CA PHE A 126 -75.45 32.78 47.48
C PHE A 126 -74.90 32.21 46.18
N ASN A 127 -74.97 32.99 45.11
CA ASN A 127 -74.43 32.62 43.80
C ASN A 127 -73.00 33.13 43.64
N PHE A 128 -72.15 32.33 42.99
CA PHE A 128 -70.78 32.70 42.62
C PHE A 128 -70.43 32.13 41.25
N THR A 129 -69.42 32.70 40.58
CA THR A 129 -69.08 32.32 39.20
C THR A 129 -67.75 31.60 39.16
N ILE A 130 -67.72 30.36 38.69
CA ILE A 130 -66.46 29.65 38.42
C ILE A 130 -65.97 30.12 37.05
N THR A 131 -64.77 30.68 37.01
CA THR A 131 -64.15 31.18 35.78
C THR A 131 -63.27 30.12 35.12
N GLN A 132 -63.02 30.27 33.82
CA GLN A 132 -62.19 29.34 33.05
C GLN A 132 -60.80 29.15 33.67
N GLY A 133 -60.38 27.89 33.72
CA GLY A 133 -59.05 27.49 34.13
C GLY A 133 -58.06 27.48 32.97
N SER A 134 -56.81 27.16 33.30
CA SER A 134 -55.77 26.80 32.33
C SER A 134 -55.38 25.33 32.48
N CYS A 135 -54.84 24.74 31.42
CA CYS A 135 -54.30 23.38 31.43
C CYS A 135 -53.08 23.25 30.52
N THR A 136 -52.29 22.21 30.77
CA THR A 136 -51.18 21.82 29.89
C THR A 136 -51.51 20.51 29.18
N ALA A 137 -51.49 20.53 27.85
CA ALA A 137 -51.55 19.34 27.00
C ALA A 137 -50.14 18.87 26.65
N THR A 138 -49.90 17.56 26.76
CA THR A 138 -48.62 16.93 26.40
C THR A 138 -48.73 15.93 25.26
N SER A 139 -49.95 15.68 24.78
CA SER A 139 -50.25 14.81 23.64
C SER A 139 -51.31 15.43 22.72
N LYS A 140 -51.40 14.93 21.47
CA LYS A 140 -52.45 15.30 20.52
C LYS A 140 -53.85 15.05 21.09
N ALA A 141 -54.04 13.93 21.80
CA ALA A 141 -55.31 13.57 22.41
C ALA A 141 -55.72 14.57 23.52
N ASP A 142 -54.78 14.95 24.39
CA ASP A 142 -55.03 15.94 25.44
C ASP A 142 -55.37 17.31 24.84
N LEU A 143 -54.61 17.72 23.83
CA LEU A 143 -54.82 18.99 23.14
C LEU A 143 -56.23 19.08 22.54
N LEU A 144 -56.64 18.05 21.78
CA LEU A 144 -57.97 18.00 21.19
C LEU A 144 -59.08 17.94 22.26
N SER A 145 -58.86 17.19 23.34
CA SER A 145 -59.80 17.12 24.48
C SER A 145 -59.99 18.49 25.15
N TYR A 146 -58.90 19.19 25.46
CA TYR A 146 -58.96 20.49 26.14
C TYR A 146 -59.48 21.61 25.24
N LEU A 147 -59.18 21.58 23.94
CA LEU A 147 -59.76 22.53 22.98
C LEU A 147 -61.28 22.44 22.95
N ASN A 148 -61.83 21.22 23.04
CA ASN A 148 -63.27 20.97 23.07
C ASN A 148 -63.92 21.18 24.45
N ASN A 149 -63.14 21.35 25.53
CA ASN A 149 -63.66 21.50 26.89
C ASN A 149 -63.83 22.98 27.27
N ASN A 150 -65.09 23.40 27.50
CA ASN A 150 -65.43 24.79 27.83
C ASN A 150 -64.93 25.26 29.21
N ASN A 151 -64.50 24.34 30.08
CA ASN A 151 -63.95 24.70 31.39
C ASN A 151 -62.55 25.36 31.29
N TYR A 152 -61.85 25.18 30.17
CA TYR A 152 -60.53 25.75 29.92
C TYR A 152 -60.61 26.88 28.90
N GLY A 153 -60.00 28.02 29.24
CA GLY A 153 -59.87 29.20 28.38
C GLY A 153 -58.46 29.39 27.81
N GLU A 154 -57.47 28.78 28.46
CA GLU A 154 -56.07 28.80 28.05
C GLU A 154 -55.49 27.38 28.08
N ILE A 155 -54.85 26.99 26.98
CA ILE A 155 -54.20 25.70 26.84
C ILE A 155 -52.74 25.96 26.50
N GLU A 156 -51.84 25.41 27.30
CA GLU A 156 -50.44 25.33 26.95
C GLU A 156 -50.17 23.95 26.33
N PHE A 157 -49.61 23.91 25.14
CA PHE A 157 -49.11 22.67 24.55
C PHE A 157 -47.60 22.62 24.73
N THR A 158 -47.15 21.63 25.49
CA THR A 158 -45.74 21.39 25.81
C THR A 158 -45.42 19.93 25.52
N ALA A 159 -44.51 19.70 24.58
CA ALA A 159 -44.21 18.37 24.07
C ALA A 159 -42.69 18.18 24.03
N LEU A 160 -42.08 17.97 25.21
CA LEU A 160 -40.63 17.73 25.34
C LEU A 160 -40.22 16.55 24.45
N GLY A 161 -39.61 16.85 23.29
CA GLY A 161 -39.13 15.86 22.32
C GLY A 161 -40.18 15.27 21.37
N ASN A 162 -41.42 15.77 21.35
CA ASN A 162 -42.47 15.25 20.48
C ASN A 162 -42.97 16.30 19.47
N THR A 163 -43.06 15.89 18.21
CA THR A 163 -43.67 16.67 17.12
C THR A 163 -45.17 16.35 17.05
N LEU A 164 -46.02 17.37 17.07
CA LEU A 164 -47.45 17.22 16.78
C LEU A 164 -47.65 17.28 15.26
N GLU A 165 -47.95 16.13 14.67
CA GLU A 165 -48.30 16.05 13.25
C GLU A 165 -49.83 16.08 13.07
N LEU A 166 -50.27 17.00 12.21
CA LEU A 166 -51.62 17.07 11.68
C LEU A 166 -51.58 16.53 10.25
N ASP A 167 -52.21 15.39 10.02
CA ASP A 167 -52.31 14.78 8.70
C ASP A 167 -53.17 15.64 7.76
N THR A 168 -53.13 15.36 6.45
CA THR A 168 -53.82 16.16 5.42
C THR A 168 -55.32 16.38 5.67
N ASN A 169 -55.98 15.44 6.35
CA ASN A 169 -57.42 15.52 6.67
C ASN A 169 -57.71 16.04 8.07
N ASP A 170 -56.69 16.27 8.90
CA ASP A 170 -56.88 16.77 10.25
C ASP A 170 -57.32 18.23 10.26
N ILE A 171 -58.24 18.54 11.16
CA ILE A 171 -58.71 19.91 11.40
C ILE A 171 -58.51 20.24 12.88
N LEU A 172 -57.66 21.22 13.15
CA LEU A 172 -57.43 21.77 14.49
C LEU A 172 -58.17 23.11 14.63
N ASN A 173 -59.23 23.14 15.42
CA ASN A 173 -60.00 24.35 15.69
C ASN A 173 -59.56 24.99 17.01
N ILE A 174 -59.14 26.26 16.95
CA ILE A 174 -58.67 27.06 18.07
C ILE A 174 -59.63 28.21 18.27
N GLU A 175 -60.56 28.05 19.22
CA GLU A 175 -61.58 29.06 19.59
C GLU A 175 -61.26 29.79 20.90
N LYS A 176 -60.06 29.55 21.43
CA LYS A 176 -59.56 30.06 22.72
C LYS A 176 -58.05 30.30 22.66
N THR A 177 -57.39 30.56 23.79
CA THR A 177 -55.94 30.76 23.81
C THR A 177 -55.21 29.41 23.77
N LEU A 178 -54.42 29.17 22.73
CA LEU A 178 -53.45 28.10 22.62
C LEU A 178 -52.03 28.69 22.62
N ILE A 179 -51.21 28.24 23.57
CA ILE A 179 -49.81 28.64 23.72
C ILE A 179 -48.93 27.45 23.38
N LEU A 180 -48.05 27.60 22.40
CA LEU A 180 -47.04 26.62 22.06
C LEU A 180 -45.78 26.94 22.85
N LYS A 181 -45.34 26.01 23.70
CA LYS A 181 -44.06 26.07 24.41
C LYS A 181 -43.28 24.79 24.14
N HIS A 182 -41.99 24.91 23.82
CA HIS A 182 -41.11 23.75 23.68
C HIS A 182 -41.67 22.64 22.78
N CYS A 183 -42.19 23.00 21.60
CA CYS A 183 -42.82 22.02 20.73
C CYS A 183 -42.67 22.38 19.27
N GLU A 184 -42.80 21.33 18.45
CA GLU A 184 -42.92 21.45 17.01
C GLU A 184 -44.32 20.99 16.59
N ILE A 185 -44.98 21.77 15.75
CA ILE A 185 -46.20 21.37 15.05
C ILE A 185 -45.88 21.28 13.57
N VAL A 186 -46.17 20.12 12.97
CA VAL A 186 -46.16 19.91 11.52
C VAL A 186 -47.61 19.86 11.06
N ASN A 187 -48.05 20.93 10.39
CA ASN A 187 -49.40 21.02 9.84
C ASN A 187 -49.40 20.61 8.37
N ASN A 188 -49.86 19.40 8.06
CA ASN A 188 -50.21 18.98 6.70
C ASN A 188 -51.72 19.17 6.42
N GLY A 189 -52.54 19.31 7.46
CA GLY A 189 -54.00 19.53 7.39
C GLY A 189 -54.44 20.99 7.47
N THR A 190 -55.49 21.26 8.25
CA THR A 190 -56.07 22.60 8.41
C THR A 190 -56.05 23.06 9.88
N ILE A 191 -55.49 24.24 10.15
CA ILE A 191 -55.62 24.92 11.44
C ILE A 191 -56.59 26.09 11.26
N ASN A 192 -57.70 26.08 11.98
CA ASN A 192 -58.65 27.18 12.04
C ASN A 192 -58.52 27.91 13.36
N ILE A 193 -58.25 29.21 13.31
CA ILE A 193 -58.23 30.08 14.48
C ILE A 193 -59.46 30.97 14.38
N GLY A 194 -60.48 30.70 15.20
CA GLY A 194 -61.74 31.43 15.18
C GLY A 194 -61.60 32.86 15.73
N LEU A 195 -62.68 33.63 15.71
CA LEU A 195 -62.67 35.05 16.09
C LEU A 195 -62.18 35.29 17.54
N ASN A 196 -62.49 34.35 18.44
CA ASN A 196 -62.05 34.39 19.85
C ASN A 196 -60.74 33.61 20.07
N GLY A 197 -60.23 32.93 19.04
CA GLY A 197 -59.02 32.14 19.07
C GLY A 197 -57.76 33.00 19.12
N ARG A 198 -56.79 32.54 19.91
CA ARG A 198 -55.46 33.14 19.95
C ARG A 198 -54.40 32.06 19.94
N LEU A 199 -53.51 32.08 18.95
CA LEU A 199 -52.36 31.18 18.85
C LEU A 199 -51.08 31.94 19.18
N LEU A 200 -50.40 31.55 20.26
CA LEU A 200 -49.12 32.13 20.66
C LEU A 200 -48.02 31.11 20.39
N ILE A 201 -47.09 31.47 19.52
CA ILE A 201 -45.90 30.69 19.19
C ILE A 201 -44.73 31.45 19.80
N LYS A 202 -44.53 31.23 21.10
CA LYS A 202 -43.54 31.99 21.87
C LYS A 202 -42.95 31.11 22.96
N SER A 203 -41.63 30.97 22.89
CA SER A 203 -40.82 30.47 24.00
C SER A 203 -40.02 31.64 24.61
N THR A 204 -39.94 31.63 25.94
CA THR A 204 -39.10 32.55 26.75
C THR A 204 -37.85 31.87 27.30
N ASP A 205 -37.67 30.59 27.02
CA ASP A 205 -36.55 29.74 27.43
C ASP A 205 -35.58 29.54 26.26
N MET A 206 -34.61 28.63 26.41
CA MET A 206 -33.61 28.38 25.38
C MET A 206 -34.07 27.43 24.27
N ASN A 207 -35.31 26.93 24.29
CA ASN A 207 -35.78 25.99 23.27
C ASN A 207 -36.73 26.67 22.29
N ASP A 208 -36.71 26.23 21.04
CA ASP A 208 -37.53 26.82 19.98
C ASP A 208 -38.97 26.30 20.03
N CYS A 209 -39.92 27.14 19.61
CA CYS A 209 -41.29 26.74 19.28
C CYS A 209 -41.49 26.85 17.78
N ILE A 210 -41.76 25.74 17.12
CA ILE A 210 -41.76 25.68 15.65
C ILE A 210 -43.15 25.28 15.16
N LEU A 211 -43.68 26.03 14.20
CA LEU A 211 -44.85 25.64 13.41
C LEU A 211 -44.45 25.54 11.93
N ARG A 212 -44.39 24.32 11.41
CA ARG A 212 -44.18 24.03 9.99
C ARG A 212 -45.55 23.90 9.32
N ASN A 213 -45.89 24.83 8.44
CA ASN A 213 -47.17 24.83 7.73
C ASN A 213 -47.00 24.36 6.29
N ASN A 214 -47.35 23.10 6.04
CA ASN A 214 -47.46 22.50 4.70
C ASN A 214 -48.93 22.48 4.20
N GLY A 215 -49.89 22.60 5.12
CA GLY A 215 -51.32 22.67 4.85
C GLY A 215 -51.87 24.10 4.82
N THR A 216 -53.06 24.29 5.38
CA THR A 216 -53.73 25.61 5.42
C THR A 216 -53.89 26.11 6.85
N ILE A 217 -53.55 27.38 7.09
CA ILE A 217 -53.92 28.10 8.31
C ILE A 217 -54.97 29.16 7.95
N ASN A 218 -56.14 29.07 8.56
CA ASN A 218 -57.19 30.08 8.45
C ASN A 218 -57.22 30.90 9.74
N ASN A 219 -56.68 32.13 9.69
CA ASN A 219 -56.64 33.01 10.85
C ASN A 219 -57.80 34.02 10.84
N GLY A 220 -58.88 33.70 11.55
CA GLY A 220 -59.95 34.63 11.92
C GLY A 220 -59.70 35.34 13.25
N GLY A 221 -58.79 34.85 14.09
CA GLY A 221 -58.44 35.39 15.41
C GLY A 221 -57.09 36.10 15.45
N ASN A 222 -56.26 35.77 16.45
CA ASN A 222 -54.95 36.40 16.64
C ASN A 222 -53.82 35.38 16.63
N ILE A 223 -52.84 35.55 15.74
CA ILE A 223 -51.56 34.82 15.80
C ILE A 223 -50.48 35.76 16.35
N VAL A 224 -49.70 35.28 17.31
CA VAL A 224 -48.54 36.00 17.86
C VAL A 224 -47.31 35.11 17.80
N ILE A 225 -46.23 35.59 17.21
CA ILE A 225 -44.93 34.91 17.13
C ILE A 225 -43.93 35.76 17.89
N GLY A 226 -43.22 35.22 18.87
CA GLY A 226 -42.24 36.02 19.64
C GLY A 226 -41.19 35.17 20.32
N GLY A 227 -40.17 35.81 20.90
CA GLY A 227 -39.08 35.08 21.58
C GLY A 227 -38.41 34.09 20.63
N ARG A 228 -38.30 32.82 21.02
CA ARG A 228 -37.81 31.73 20.14
C ARG A 228 -38.93 31.03 19.36
N GLY A 229 -39.89 31.80 18.85
CA GLY A 229 -41.01 31.31 18.04
C GLY A 229 -40.74 31.43 16.54
N TYR A 230 -41.01 30.35 15.79
CA TYR A 230 -40.78 30.26 14.35
C TYR A 230 -42.01 29.70 13.64
N ILE A 231 -42.45 30.37 12.58
CA ILE A 231 -43.35 29.79 11.59
C ILE A 231 -42.59 29.60 10.28
N TYR A 232 -42.59 28.38 9.75
CA TYR A 232 -42.17 28.05 8.40
C TYR A 232 -43.40 27.75 7.54
N ASN A 233 -43.91 28.78 6.87
CA ASN A 233 -45.03 28.65 5.94
C ASN A 233 -44.56 28.23 4.54
N ASN A 234 -44.85 26.98 4.20
CA ASN A 234 -44.56 26.36 2.91
C ASN A 234 -45.81 26.24 2.02
N ASN A 235 -46.97 26.66 2.51
CA ASN A 235 -48.23 26.66 1.75
C ASN A 235 -49.06 27.90 2.09
N LYS A 236 -50.29 27.76 2.61
CA LYS A 236 -51.26 28.86 2.66
C LYS A 236 -51.54 29.35 4.08
N ILE A 237 -51.42 30.65 4.30
CA ILE A 237 -51.97 31.35 5.48
C ILE A 237 -53.02 32.35 5.01
N ASN A 238 -54.30 32.01 5.18
CA ASN A 238 -55.42 32.91 4.96
C ASN A 238 -55.59 33.80 6.19
N ASN A 239 -54.87 34.93 6.21
CA ASN A 239 -54.91 35.84 7.35
C ASN A 239 -56.02 36.90 7.21
N ASN A 240 -57.15 36.68 7.89
CA ASN A 240 -58.28 37.61 7.90
C ASN A 240 -58.24 38.59 9.08
N ASN A 241 -57.41 38.33 10.08
CA ASN A 241 -57.27 39.15 11.29
C ASN A 241 -55.78 39.36 11.66
N ARG A 242 -55.42 39.68 12.91
CA ARG A 242 -54.06 40.09 13.26
C ARG A 242 -53.09 38.89 13.28
N LEU A 243 -51.98 39.03 12.56
CA LEU A 243 -50.77 38.24 12.74
C LEU A 243 -49.67 39.18 13.20
N PHE A 244 -49.16 38.97 14.41
CA PHE A 244 -48.17 39.85 15.02
C PHE A 244 -46.84 39.13 15.26
N VAL A 245 -45.75 39.64 14.70
CA VAL A 245 -44.40 39.16 14.98
C VAL A 245 -43.77 40.11 16.00
N GLU A 246 -43.63 39.65 17.24
CA GLU A 246 -42.97 40.32 18.34
C GLU A 246 -41.45 40.15 18.28
N SER A 247 -40.72 40.86 19.15
CA SER A 247 -39.27 40.76 19.27
C SER A 247 -38.77 39.30 19.29
N HIS A 248 -37.75 39.04 18.46
CA HIS A 248 -37.11 37.75 18.17
C HIS A 248 -37.96 36.68 17.45
N GLY A 249 -39.27 36.89 17.30
CA GLY A 249 -40.12 36.02 16.51
C GLY A 249 -39.75 36.04 15.03
N ARG A 250 -39.89 34.89 14.36
CA ARG A 250 -39.58 34.76 12.93
C ARG A 250 -40.72 34.10 12.14
N LEU A 251 -41.06 34.71 11.01
CA LEU A 251 -42.01 34.16 10.04
C LEU A 251 -41.33 34.05 8.68
N TYR A 252 -41.16 32.83 8.20
CA TYR A 252 -40.72 32.52 6.85
C TYR A 252 -41.92 32.09 6.02
N THR A 253 -42.18 32.71 4.88
CA THR A 253 -43.36 32.40 4.05
C THR A 253 -42.99 32.36 2.57
N ASN A 254 -43.69 31.52 1.81
CA ASN A 254 -43.60 31.45 0.34
C ASN A 254 -44.53 32.45 -0.39
N SER A 255 -45.30 33.25 0.35
CA SER A 255 -46.30 34.16 -0.21
C SER A 255 -46.52 35.38 0.71
N VAL A 256 -46.96 36.49 0.12
CA VAL A 256 -47.31 37.70 0.89
C VAL A 256 -48.57 37.44 1.72
N ILE A 257 -48.47 37.68 3.03
CA ILE A 257 -49.59 37.52 3.97
C ILE A 257 -50.16 38.91 4.33
N ASN A 258 -51.48 39.08 4.20
CA ASN A 258 -52.16 40.32 4.57
C ASN A 258 -52.12 40.56 6.09
N LYS A 259 -52.25 41.81 6.55
CA LYS A 259 -52.40 42.19 7.99
C LYS A 259 -51.32 41.61 8.93
N VAL A 260 -50.09 41.45 8.45
CA VAL A 260 -48.93 41.15 9.29
C VAL A 260 -48.39 42.44 9.89
N THR A 261 -48.36 42.54 11.21
CA THR A 261 -47.72 43.64 11.95
C THR A 261 -46.46 43.11 12.63
N LYS A 262 -45.41 43.93 12.72
CA LYS A 262 -44.17 43.57 13.41
C LYS A 262 -43.82 44.58 14.49
N ASP A 263 -43.20 44.11 15.57
CA ASP A 263 -42.47 44.97 16.50
C ASP A 263 -41.27 45.60 15.76
N PRO A 264 -41.02 46.91 15.88
CA PRO A 264 -39.84 47.54 15.29
C PRO A 264 -38.51 46.95 15.76
N ALA A 265 -38.45 46.28 16.92
CA ALA A 265 -37.22 45.68 17.45
C ALA A 265 -37.17 44.15 17.21
N PHE A 266 -36.19 43.68 16.42
CA PHE A 266 -35.78 42.27 16.26
C PHE A 266 -36.82 41.26 15.73
N ALA A 267 -38.05 41.67 15.42
CA ALA A 267 -39.04 40.84 14.73
C ALA A 267 -38.71 40.73 13.22
N THR A 268 -38.75 39.52 12.66
CA THR A 268 -38.38 39.30 11.25
C THR A 268 -39.44 38.54 10.46
N TYR A 269 -39.75 39.06 9.27
CA TYR A 269 -40.71 38.51 8.33
C TYR A 269 -40.02 38.40 6.96
N TYR A 270 -39.83 37.16 6.50
CA TYR A 270 -39.12 36.84 5.27
C TYR A 270 -40.09 36.22 4.26
N THR A 271 -40.26 36.88 3.11
CA THR A 271 -40.93 36.29 1.96
C THR A 271 -39.87 35.64 1.08
N ARG A 272 -39.98 34.33 0.87
CA ARG A 272 -39.03 33.49 0.15
C ARG A 272 -39.58 33.16 -1.23
N THR A 273 -38.70 33.02 -2.20
CA THR A 273 -39.03 32.65 -3.59
C THR A 273 -38.68 31.17 -3.82
N SER A 274 -39.48 30.42 -4.58
CA SER A 274 -39.12 29.05 -4.91
C SER A 274 -37.80 29.04 -5.69
N ILE A 275 -36.88 28.13 -5.39
CA ILE A 275 -35.66 27.94 -6.19
C ILE A 275 -35.96 27.55 -7.64
N LEU A 276 -37.19 27.10 -7.94
CA LEU A 276 -37.69 26.79 -9.27
C LEU A 276 -38.39 27.97 -9.95
N ASP A 277 -38.49 29.13 -9.29
CA ASP A 277 -39.08 30.33 -9.88
C ASP A 277 -38.25 30.82 -11.07
N SER A 278 -38.91 31.31 -12.12
CA SER A 278 -38.24 31.78 -13.34
C SER A 278 -37.29 32.96 -13.12
N ASN A 279 -37.44 33.71 -12.03
CA ASN A 279 -36.53 34.80 -11.66
C ASN A 279 -35.26 34.31 -10.95
N ILE A 280 -35.16 33.00 -10.66
CA ILE A 280 -33.98 32.39 -10.07
C ILE A 280 -33.20 31.64 -11.14
N HIS A 281 -31.91 31.94 -11.24
CA HIS A 281 -30.99 31.26 -12.14
C HIS A 281 -29.91 30.56 -11.33
N VAL A 282 -29.86 29.24 -11.44
CA VAL A 282 -28.83 28.39 -10.85
C VAL A 282 -27.92 27.90 -11.95
N THR A 283 -26.62 28.15 -11.83
CA THR A 283 -25.62 27.80 -12.84
C THR A 283 -24.37 27.23 -12.20
N LEU A 284 -23.73 26.28 -12.88
CA LEU A 284 -22.36 25.89 -12.57
C LEU A 284 -21.41 26.95 -13.14
N THR A 285 -20.44 27.41 -12.34
CA THR A 285 -19.53 28.49 -12.75
C THR A 285 -18.22 28.01 -13.34
N ASP A 286 -17.90 26.73 -13.22
CA ASP A 286 -16.73 26.15 -13.86
C ASP A 286 -16.88 26.17 -15.40
N SER A 287 -15.81 26.56 -16.09
CA SER A 287 -15.76 26.57 -17.54
C SER A 287 -15.70 25.13 -18.08
N SER A 288 -16.78 24.70 -18.74
CA SER A 288 -16.86 23.45 -19.52
C SER A 288 -15.82 23.44 -20.66
N PRO A 289 -15.16 22.30 -20.97
CA PRO A 289 -15.43 20.93 -20.50
C PRO A 289 -14.74 20.51 -19.19
N ILE A 290 -15.42 19.64 -18.42
CA ILE A 290 -14.93 19.00 -17.19
C ILE A 290 -14.34 17.63 -17.54
N TYR A 291 -13.13 17.33 -17.04
CA TYR A 291 -12.41 16.09 -17.33
C TYR A 291 -12.20 15.22 -16.09
N TYR A 292 -12.15 13.91 -16.30
CA TYR A 292 -11.83 12.93 -15.26
C TYR A 292 -10.48 13.22 -14.59
N THR A 293 -10.47 13.23 -13.26
CA THR A 293 -9.30 13.52 -12.42
C THR A 293 -8.85 12.33 -11.55
N GLY A 294 -9.68 11.28 -11.43
CA GLY A 294 -9.46 10.18 -10.48
C GLY A 294 -9.96 10.46 -9.06
N SER A 295 -10.57 11.63 -8.81
CA SER A 295 -11.11 12.05 -7.51
C SER A 295 -12.47 12.73 -7.70
N GLU A 296 -13.14 13.09 -6.59
CA GLU A 296 -14.38 13.88 -6.63
C GLU A 296 -14.19 15.22 -7.35
N ILE A 297 -15.14 15.52 -8.23
CA ILE A 297 -15.24 16.79 -8.96
C ILE A 297 -16.43 17.56 -8.40
N GLN A 298 -16.20 18.79 -7.94
CA GLN A 298 -17.22 19.62 -7.30
C GLN A 298 -17.26 21.00 -7.95
N PRO A 299 -17.97 21.17 -9.09
CA PRO A 299 -18.01 22.45 -9.79
C PRO A 299 -18.72 23.52 -8.98
N ASP A 300 -18.19 24.74 -8.97
CA ASP A 300 -18.77 25.81 -8.17
C ASP A 300 -20.22 26.13 -8.60
N VAL A 301 -21.10 26.38 -7.62
CA VAL A 301 -22.52 26.67 -7.84
C VAL A 301 -22.82 28.13 -7.52
N MET A 302 -23.41 28.82 -8.50
CA MET A 302 -23.92 30.17 -8.34
C MET A 302 -25.45 30.21 -8.45
N VAL A 303 -26.09 30.80 -7.45
CA VAL A 303 -27.54 31.09 -7.43
C VAL A 303 -27.75 32.61 -7.55
N LYS A 304 -28.51 33.04 -8.56
CA LYS A 304 -28.92 34.44 -8.75
C LYS A 304 -30.41 34.60 -8.57
N ILE A 305 -30.82 35.69 -7.94
CA ILE A 305 -32.22 36.14 -7.83
C ILE A 305 -32.32 37.48 -8.58
N GLY A 306 -33.01 37.49 -9.72
CA GLY A 306 -32.93 38.59 -10.67
C GLY A 306 -31.50 38.84 -11.11
N THR A 307 -30.98 40.06 -10.88
CA THR A 307 -29.59 40.43 -11.23
C THR A 307 -28.58 40.19 -10.11
N SER A 308 -29.02 39.81 -8.91
CA SER A 308 -28.18 39.74 -7.72
C SER A 308 -27.75 38.30 -7.41
N VAL A 309 -26.45 38.09 -7.15
CA VAL A 309 -25.95 36.80 -6.66
C VAL A 309 -26.31 36.63 -5.19
N LEU A 310 -26.87 35.47 -4.84
CA LEU A 310 -27.22 35.15 -3.47
C LEU A 310 -25.95 34.81 -2.68
N SER A 311 -25.64 35.60 -1.66
CA SER A 311 -24.48 35.37 -0.79
C SER A 311 -24.74 34.19 0.15
N ASN A 312 -24.24 33.00 -0.18
CA ASN A 312 -24.37 31.81 0.65
C ASN A 312 -23.24 31.64 1.68
N LYS A 313 -22.93 32.70 2.44
CA LYS A 313 -21.91 32.62 3.51
C LYS A 313 -22.39 31.68 4.61
N ASN A 314 -21.49 30.83 5.10
CA ASN A 314 -21.74 29.84 6.15
C ASN A 314 -22.89 28.87 5.85
N ASN A 315 -23.13 28.54 4.57
CA ASN A 315 -24.25 27.69 4.14
C ASN A 315 -25.58 28.15 4.74
N ARG A 316 -25.86 29.46 4.72
CA ARG A 316 -27.08 30.02 5.30
C ARG A 316 -28.28 29.94 4.37
N GLU A 317 -28.09 30.13 3.08
CA GLU A 317 -29.19 30.20 2.10
C GLU A 317 -29.47 28.84 1.46
N TYR A 318 -28.43 28.07 1.12
CA TYR A 318 -28.58 26.73 0.56
C TYR A 318 -27.40 25.82 0.92
N THR A 319 -27.59 24.51 0.74
CA THR A 319 -26.55 23.49 0.70
C THR A 319 -26.41 22.93 -0.72
N VAL A 320 -25.27 22.32 -0.99
CA VAL A 320 -24.93 21.71 -2.28
C VAL A 320 -24.41 20.30 -2.02
N GLU A 321 -24.96 19.32 -2.72
CA GLU A 321 -24.55 17.92 -2.67
C GLU A 321 -24.25 17.40 -4.08
N TYR A 322 -23.19 16.62 -4.23
CA TYR A 322 -22.75 16.07 -5.53
C TYR A 322 -22.96 14.56 -5.56
N PHE A 323 -23.43 14.06 -6.71
CA PHE A 323 -23.67 12.63 -6.93
C PHE A 323 -23.06 12.19 -8.27
N ASN A 324 -22.52 10.97 -8.29
CA ASN A 324 -21.86 10.37 -9.45
C ASN A 324 -20.73 11.25 -10.02
N ASN A 325 -19.98 11.93 -9.15
CA ASN A 325 -19.04 12.99 -9.50
C ASN A 325 -17.56 12.56 -9.49
N ILE A 326 -17.29 11.26 -9.60
CA ILE A 326 -15.93 10.70 -9.66
C ILE A 326 -15.69 10.08 -11.04
N ASN A 327 -16.56 9.13 -11.42
CA ASN A 327 -16.41 8.34 -12.64
C ASN A 327 -16.87 9.10 -13.90
N LEU A 328 -16.48 8.60 -15.08
CA LEU A 328 -16.95 9.14 -16.36
C LEU A 328 -18.48 9.10 -16.50
N GLY A 329 -19.02 10.06 -17.25
CA GLY A 329 -20.43 10.12 -17.59
C GLY A 329 -21.16 11.30 -16.94
N LYS A 330 -22.47 11.13 -16.72
CA LYS A 330 -23.35 12.21 -16.27
C LYS A 330 -23.40 12.28 -14.74
N ALA A 331 -22.85 13.35 -14.18
CA ALA A 331 -22.90 13.68 -12.76
C ALA A 331 -24.05 14.67 -12.47
N SER A 332 -24.44 14.79 -11.19
CA SER A 332 -25.48 15.72 -10.77
C SER A 332 -25.11 16.50 -9.51
N VAL A 333 -25.60 17.73 -9.44
CA VAL A 333 -25.49 18.63 -8.29
C VAL A 333 -26.89 18.93 -7.77
N VAL A 334 -27.16 18.64 -6.51
CA VAL A 334 -28.43 18.94 -5.84
C VAL A 334 -28.23 20.17 -4.97
N ILE A 335 -29.04 21.20 -5.23
CA ILE A 335 -29.03 22.46 -4.48
C ILE A 335 -30.31 22.52 -3.65
N THR A 336 -30.18 22.53 -2.33
CA THR A 336 -31.31 22.54 -1.39
C THR A 336 -31.30 23.85 -0.60
N ALA A 337 -32.37 24.64 -0.70
CA ALA A 337 -32.54 25.82 0.12
C ALA A 337 -32.69 25.41 1.60
N ASN A 338 -31.97 26.10 2.48
CA ASN A 338 -32.08 25.81 3.91
C ASN A 338 -33.42 26.27 4.47
N GLU A 339 -33.87 25.61 5.53
CA GLU A 339 -35.13 25.96 6.19
C GLU A 339 -35.16 27.41 6.68
N ASN A 340 -34.02 27.91 7.17
CA ASN A 340 -33.82 29.27 7.66
C ASN A 340 -33.31 30.25 6.57
N SER A 341 -33.31 29.83 5.30
CA SER A 341 -33.05 30.73 4.18
C SER A 341 -34.00 31.91 4.23
N THR A 342 -33.45 33.11 4.03
CA THR A 342 -34.25 34.33 4.03
C THR A 342 -34.77 34.70 2.64
N SER A 343 -34.22 34.08 1.60
CA SER A 343 -34.47 34.46 0.21
C SER A 343 -35.19 33.39 -0.59
N ILE A 344 -34.92 32.10 -0.34
CA ILE A 344 -35.34 30.99 -1.18
C ILE A 344 -35.93 29.81 -0.40
N TYR A 345 -36.64 28.91 -1.11
CA TYR A 345 -37.08 27.61 -0.57
C TYR A 345 -37.15 26.55 -1.68
N GLY A 346 -37.11 25.27 -1.29
CA GLY A 346 -37.18 24.13 -2.20
C GLY A 346 -35.81 23.60 -2.64
N THR A 347 -35.83 22.69 -3.61
CA THR A 347 -34.64 21.97 -4.11
C THR A 347 -34.64 21.95 -5.64
N THR A 348 -33.47 22.00 -6.25
CA THR A 348 -33.27 21.81 -7.69
C THR A 348 -32.02 20.97 -7.98
N THR A 349 -31.93 20.41 -9.19
CA THR A 349 -30.81 19.57 -9.62
C THR A 349 -30.25 20.05 -10.94
N LEU A 350 -28.93 20.22 -11.00
CA LEU A 350 -28.17 20.48 -12.23
C LEU A 350 -27.39 19.22 -12.63
N TYR A 351 -27.05 19.11 -13.91
CA TYR A 351 -26.26 18.01 -14.45
C TYR A 351 -25.03 18.53 -15.18
N PHE A 352 -23.93 17.78 -15.11
CA PHE A 352 -22.73 18.02 -15.88
C PHE A 352 -22.10 16.71 -16.33
N ASP A 353 -21.38 16.74 -17.45
CA ASP A 353 -20.70 15.57 -17.99
C ASP A 353 -19.22 15.58 -17.58
N ILE A 354 -18.73 14.43 -17.10
CA ILE A 354 -17.31 14.16 -16.84
C ILE A 354 -16.74 13.46 -18.05
N LEU A 355 -15.89 14.16 -18.80
CA LEU A 355 -15.31 13.68 -20.04
C LEU A 355 -13.99 12.93 -19.81
N PRO A 356 -13.63 12.00 -20.71
CA PRO A 356 -12.34 11.32 -20.65
C PRO A 356 -11.17 12.28 -20.78
N LYS A 357 -10.17 12.11 -19.91
CA LYS A 357 -8.88 12.80 -20.01
C LYS A 357 -7.86 11.91 -20.69
N GLU A 358 -7.13 12.45 -21.66
CA GLU A 358 -5.99 11.75 -22.27
C GLU A 358 -4.93 11.45 -21.20
N THR A 359 -4.52 10.19 -21.12
CA THR A 359 -3.55 9.73 -20.12
C THR A 359 -2.39 9.02 -20.79
N THR A 360 -1.16 9.45 -20.51
CA THR A 360 0.06 8.89 -21.09
C THR A 360 0.67 7.80 -20.21
N VAL A 361 1.10 6.70 -20.82
CA VAL A 361 1.86 5.61 -20.19
C VAL A 361 3.07 5.27 -21.04
N ASN A 362 4.16 4.85 -20.41
CA ASN A 362 5.40 4.47 -21.11
C ASN A 362 5.86 3.04 -20.79
N HIS A 363 5.01 2.25 -20.11
CA HIS A 363 5.33 0.89 -19.71
C HIS A 363 4.10 -0.02 -19.81
N ILE A 364 4.31 -1.29 -20.12
CA ILE A 364 3.24 -2.29 -20.33
C ILE A 364 2.35 -2.45 -19.09
N ASN A 365 2.94 -2.51 -17.90
CA ASN A 365 2.17 -2.63 -16.65
C ASN A 365 1.20 -1.44 -16.48
N GLY A 366 1.65 -0.22 -16.78
CA GLY A 366 0.79 0.96 -16.73
C GLY A 366 -0.33 0.90 -17.77
N LEU A 367 -0.02 0.46 -18.99
CA LEU A 367 -1.02 0.25 -20.05
C LEU A 367 -2.08 -0.78 -19.63
N LYS A 368 -1.68 -1.92 -19.07
CA LYS A 368 -2.60 -2.97 -18.58
C LYS A 368 -3.52 -2.44 -17.49
N THR A 369 -2.98 -1.70 -16.52
CA THR A 369 -3.79 -1.07 -15.46
C THR A 369 -4.85 -0.15 -16.05
N LEU A 370 -4.47 0.74 -16.99
CA LEU A 370 -5.45 1.65 -17.61
C LEU A 370 -6.48 0.90 -18.46
N LEU A 371 -6.08 -0.13 -19.20
CA LEU A 371 -6.99 -0.94 -20.02
C LEU A 371 -7.99 -1.74 -19.17
N SER A 372 -7.66 -2.03 -17.91
CA SER A 372 -8.56 -2.71 -16.97
C SER A 372 -9.56 -1.79 -16.26
N ASP A 373 -9.34 -0.47 -16.31
CA ASP A 373 -10.18 0.52 -15.64
C ASP A 373 -11.15 1.18 -16.64
N PRO A 374 -12.48 1.04 -16.47
CA PRO A 374 -13.46 1.60 -17.39
C PRO A 374 -13.46 3.14 -17.47
N ASN A 375 -12.82 3.83 -16.53
CA ASN A 375 -12.71 5.29 -16.54
C ASN A 375 -11.62 5.83 -17.49
N TYR A 376 -10.80 4.95 -18.09
CA TYR A 376 -9.75 5.34 -19.03
C TYR A 376 -10.06 4.89 -20.46
N THR A 377 -10.72 5.77 -21.22
CA THR A 377 -11.10 5.49 -22.62
C THR A 377 -10.18 6.15 -23.66
N LYS A 378 -9.25 7.02 -23.23
CA LYS A 378 -8.26 7.67 -24.10
C LYS A 378 -6.85 7.54 -23.53
N ILE A 379 -6.07 6.61 -24.07
CA ILE A 379 -4.74 6.25 -23.56
C ILE A 379 -3.69 6.56 -24.63
N ILE A 380 -2.60 7.23 -24.22
CA ILE A 380 -1.42 7.44 -25.04
C ILE A 380 -0.32 6.49 -24.57
N ALA A 381 -0.01 5.47 -25.36
CA ALA A 381 1.08 4.54 -25.08
C ALA A 381 2.36 5.05 -25.76
N GLN A 382 3.25 5.66 -24.98
CA GLN A 382 4.48 6.28 -25.45
C GLN A 382 5.69 5.34 -25.33
N GLY A 383 6.15 4.80 -26.45
CA GLY A 383 7.38 3.99 -26.52
C GLY A 383 7.27 2.65 -25.77
N VAL A 384 6.09 2.03 -25.79
CA VAL A 384 5.81 0.85 -24.96
C VAL A 384 6.30 -0.44 -25.63
N TYR A 385 6.90 -1.34 -24.85
CA TYR A 385 7.20 -2.71 -25.25
C TYR A 385 6.12 -3.66 -24.71
N ILE A 386 5.28 -4.19 -25.60
CA ILE A 386 4.16 -5.09 -25.27
C ILE A 386 4.68 -6.52 -25.35
N SER A 387 5.11 -7.06 -24.21
CA SER A 387 5.66 -8.43 -24.07
C SER A 387 4.64 -9.48 -23.68
N GLU A 388 3.43 -9.07 -23.30
CA GLU A 388 2.37 -9.92 -22.79
C GLU A 388 1.04 -9.60 -23.47
N PRO A 389 0.07 -10.54 -23.49
CA PRO A 389 -1.20 -10.31 -24.13
C PRO A 389 -1.98 -9.16 -23.47
N ILE A 390 -2.60 -8.31 -24.29
CA ILE A 390 -3.50 -7.25 -23.83
C ILE A 390 -4.79 -7.26 -24.65
N THR A 391 -5.86 -6.74 -24.04
CA THR A 391 -7.14 -6.53 -24.71
C THR A 391 -7.52 -5.07 -24.63
N ILE A 392 -7.81 -4.48 -25.79
CA ILE A 392 -8.35 -3.12 -25.89
C ILE A 392 -9.85 -3.26 -26.04
N SER A 393 -10.59 -2.88 -25.00
CA SER A 393 -12.05 -2.99 -24.93
C SER A 393 -12.76 -2.02 -25.88
N ASN A 394 -14.02 -2.32 -26.20
CA ASN A 394 -14.86 -1.43 -26.99
C ASN A 394 -14.98 -0.04 -26.32
N GLY A 395 -14.95 1.02 -27.13
CA GLY A 395 -14.97 2.40 -26.65
C GLY A 395 -13.62 2.94 -26.13
N VAL A 396 -12.58 2.11 -26.02
CA VAL A 396 -11.22 2.53 -25.64
C VAL A 396 -10.40 2.86 -26.88
N THR A 397 -9.73 4.02 -26.87
CA THR A 397 -8.76 4.43 -27.88
C THR A 397 -7.36 4.39 -27.28
N VAL A 398 -6.47 3.61 -27.90
CA VAL A 398 -5.04 3.57 -27.59
C VAL A 398 -4.25 4.20 -28.73
N THR A 399 -3.59 5.32 -28.43
CA THR A 399 -2.69 6.01 -29.37
C THR A 399 -1.25 5.65 -29.05
N PHE A 400 -0.60 4.90 -29.93
CA PHE A 400 0.82 4.62 -29.85
C PHE A 400 1.63 5.82 -30.36
N THR A 401 2.48 6.33 -29.48
CA THR A 401 3.41 7.43 -29.75
C THR A 401 4.83 6.96 -29.42
N GLY A 402 5.86 7.50 -30.06
CA GLY A 402 7.21 6.95 -29.96
C GLY A 402 7.33 5.50 -30.47
N THR A 403 8.56 5.00 -30.53
CA THR A 403 8.86 3.65 -31.01
C THR A 403 8.23 2.58 -30.11
N THR A 404 7.17 1.92 -30.58
CA THR A 404 6.42 0.90 -29.84
C THR A 404 6.66 -0.47 -30.46
N ILE A 405 6.81 -1.51 -29.65
CA ILE A 405 7.03 -2.88 -30.12
C ILE A 405 5.96 -3.79 -29.52
N ILE A 406 5.27 -4.56 -30.37
CA ILE A 406 4.30 -5.58 -30.01
C ILE A 406 4.93 -6.95 -30.22
N ASN A 407 5.34 -7.59 -29.11
CA ASN A 407 5.89 -8.94 -29.08
C ASN A 407 4.95 -9.95 -28.39
N SER A 408 3.65 -9.65 -28.39
CA SER A 408 2.61 -10.51 -27.86
C SER A 408 1.28 -10.24 -28.55
N THR A 409 0.23 -10.99 -28.20
CA THR A 409 -1.09 -10.83 -28.82
C THR A 409 -1.80 -9.58 -28.31
N VAL A 410 -2.25 -8.72 -29.22
CA VAL A 410 -3.12 -7.57 -28.90
C VAL A 410 -4.50 -7.84 -29.47
N THR A 411 -5.48 -8.11 -28.60
CA THR A 411 -6.88 -8.23 -29.01
C THR A 411 -7.51 -6.84 -29.07
N ASN A 412 -7.87 -6.37 -30.26
CA ASN A 412 -8.44 -5.03 -30.45
C ASN A 412 -9.95 -5.08 -30.69
N ASN A 413 -10.73 -4.72 -29.68
CA ASN A 413 -12.17 -4.45 -29.78
C ASN A 413 -12.49 -2.94 -29.80
N GLY A 414 -11.49 -2.07 -29.61
CA GLY A 414 -11.61 -0.61 -29.54
C GLY A 414 -10.99 0.08 -30.75
N THR A 415 -10.21 1.13 -30.52
CA THR A 415 -9.50 1.85 -31.57
C THR A 415 -8.00 1.88 -31.28
N ILE A 416 -7.19 1.40 -32.20
CA ILE A 416 -5.73 1.59 -32.19
C ILE A 416 -5.38 2.71 -33.16
N ILE A 417 -4.56 3.66 -32.70
CA ILE A 417 -3.98 4.70 -33.54
C ILE A 417 -2.46 4.61 -33.44
N ASN A 418 -1.78 4.36 -34.56
CA ASN A 418 -0.34 4.45 -34.64
C ASN A 418 0.09 5.82 -35.18
N ASN A 419 0.77 6.63 -34.35
CA ASN A 419 1.31 7.94 -34.73
C ASN A 419 2.85 7.96 -34.77
N ASN A 420 3.52 6.80 -34.72
CA ASN A 420 4.97 6.72 -34.79
C ASN A 420 5.43 5.36 -35.37
N ASN A 421 6.67 4.95 -35.13
CA ASN A 421 7.15 3.61 -35.52
C ASN A 421 6.49 2.55 -34.62
N LEU A 422 5.65 1.69 -35.21
CA LEU A 422 5.04 0.54 -34.54
C LEU A 422 5.60 -0.74 -35.15
N TYR A 423 6.21 -1.58 -34.31
CA TYR A 423 6.82 -2.83 -34.70
C TYR A 423 5.97 -4.01 -34.24
N LEU A 424 5.48 -4.82 -35.16
CA LEU A 424 4.56 -5.91 -34.92
C LEU A 424 5.25 -7.25 -35.17
N ILE A 425 5.71 -7.88 -34.08
CA ILE A 425 6.42 -9.18 -34.09
C ILE A 425 5.43 -10.34 -33.97
N LYS A 426 4.30 -10.10 -33.31
CA LYS A 426 3.22 -11.08 -33.06
C LYS A 426 1.90 -10.54 -33.61
N THR A 427 0.79 -11.11 -33.17
CA THR A 427 -0.53 -10.86 -33.76
C THR A 427 -1.30 -9.71 -33.09
N ILE A 428 -1.92 -8.85 -33.89
CA ILE A 428 -3.09 -8.05 -33.51
C ILE A 428 -4.33 -8.78 -34.02
N ASP A 429 -5.14 -9.29 -33.10
CA ASP A 429 -6.47 -9.80 -33.42
C ASP A 429 -7.43 -8.62 -33.52
N ASN A 430 -7.59 -8.09 -34.73
CA ASN A 430 -8.30 -6.84 -34.95
C ASN A 430 -9.79 -7.02 -35.23
N PHE A 431 -10.61 -6.94 -34.19
CA PHE A 431 -12.07 -6.96 -34.29
C PHE A 431 -12.70 -5.58 -34.50
N SER A 432 -11.89 -4.51 -34.60
CA SER A 432 -12.37 -3.13 -34.71
C SER A 432 -11.42 -2.26 -35.56
N THR A 433 -11.21 -1.00 -35.17
CA THR A 433 -10.52 0.02 -35.98
C THR A 433 -9.03 0.08 -35.64
N VAL A 434 -8.19 0.04 -36.68
CA VAL A 434 -6.75 0.34 -36.62
C VAL A 434 -6.46 1.45 -37.63
N ILE A 435 -5.90 2.56 -37.15
CA ILE A 435 -5.48 3.70 -37.97
C ILE A 435 -3.96 3.78 -37.90
N ASN A 436 -3.29 3.65 -39.04
CA ASN A 436 -1.85 3.84 -39.16
C ASN A 436 -1.52 5.18 -39.81
N ASN A 437 -0.99 6.13 -39.06
CA ASN A 437 -0.57 7.45 -39.55
C ASN A 437 0.95 7.57 -39.74
N SER A 438 1.72 6.51 -39.50
CA SER A 438 3.18 6.53 -39.55
C SER A 438 3.75 5.18 -40.03
N ASN A 439 4.98 4.83 -39.65
CA ASN A 439 5.59 3.58 -40.08
C ASN A 439 5.09 2.40 -39.25
N LEU A 440 4.56 1.38 -39.90
CA LEU A 440 4.15 0.12 -39.29
C LEU A 440 4.98 -1.02 -39.90
N TYR A 441 5.69 -1.76 -39.07
CA TYR A 441 6.58 -2.84 -39.47
C TYR A 441 5.95 -4.18 -39.07
N ILE A 442 5.68 -5.04 -40.05
CA ILE A 442 4.96 -6.31 -39.87
C ILE A 442 5.91 -7.46 -40.23
N VAL A 443 6.06 -8.45 -39.34
CA VAL A 443 6.98 -9.57 -39.55
C VAL A 443 6.38 -10.67 -40.43
N ASP A 444 5.10 -10.98 -40.29
CA ASP A 444 4.45 -12.03 -41.07
C ASP A 444 3.05 -11.62 -41.58
N ARG A 445 2.53 -12.34 -42.60
CA ARG A 445 1.21 -12.06 -43.20
C ARG A 445 0.06 -12.19 -42.20
N ASN A 446 0.21 -13.02 -41.17
CA ASN A 446 -0.85 -13.33 -40.20
C ASN A 446 -0.81 -12.44 -38.94
N SER A 447 0.09 -11.46 -38.92
CA SER A 447 0.29 -10.58 -37.77
C SER A 447 -0.87 -9.63 -37.55
N VAL A 448 -1.74 -9.39 -38.55
CA VAL A 448 -3.00 -8.67 -38.36
C VAL A 448 -4.13 -9.49 -38.96
N THR A 449 -5.09 -9.86 -38.13
CA THR A 449 -6.20 -10.75 -38.53
C THR A 449 -7.54 -10.02 -38.47
N HIS A 450 -8.51 -10.50 -39.26
CA HIS A 450 -9.92 -10.08 -39.31
C HIS A 450 -10.20 -8.77 -40.09
N ASN A 451 -10.08 -7.59 -39.48
CA ASN A 451 -10.50 -6.33 -40.11
C ASN A 451 -9.34 -5.56 -40.76
N ALA A 452 -9.64 -4.85 -41.87
CA ALA A 452 -8.69 -4.04 -42.62
C ALA A 452 -8.07 -2.89 -41.80
N ILE A 453 -6.85 -2.50 -42.15
CA ILE A 453 -6.12 -1.38 -41.55
C ILE A 453 -6.38 -0.11 -42.38
N ASN A 454 -6.80 0.98 -41.75
CA ASN A 454 -6.82 2.29 -42.39
C ASN A 454 -5.42 2.89 -42.38
N ASN A 455 -4.73 2.85 -43.51
CA ASN A 455 -3.32 3.19 -43.60
C ASN A 455 -3.11 4.53 -44.34
N ASN A 456 -2.77 5.56 -43.58
CA ASN A 456 -2.29 6.86 -44.06
C ASN A 456 -0.75 6.95 -44.09
N GLY A 457 -0.05 5.98 -43.51
CA GLY A 457 1.41 5.91 -43.42
C GLY A 457 2.05 4.89 -44.38
N THR A 458 3.22 4.37 -43.99
CA THR A 458 3.93 3.32 -44.76
C THR A 458 3.96 2.02 -43.96
N ILE A 459 3.59 0.91 -44.61
CA ILE A 459 3.71 -0.42 -44.02
C ILE A 459 4.90 -1.14 -44.63
N TYR A 460 5.83 -1.58 -43.78
CA TYR A 460 6.98 -2.40 -44.14
C TYR A 460 6.70 -3.84 -43.76
N THR A 461 6.66 -4.75 -44.73
CA THR A 461 6.28 -6.16 -44.51
C THR A 461 7.26 -7.11 -45.20
N ASN A 462 7.41 -8.32 -44.67
CA ASN A 462 8.22 -9.37 -45.29
C ASN A 462 7.49 -10.09 -46.43
N GLU A 463 6.16 -10.05 -46.42
CA GLU A 463 5.31 -10.71 -47.40
C GLU A 463 4.20 -9.77 -47.88
N SER A 464 3.63 -10.08 -49.05
CA SER A 464 2.43 -9.38 -49.54
C SER A 464 1.27 -9.56 -48.54
N LEU A 465 0.58 -8.46 -48.25
CA LEU A 465 -0.56 -8.39 -47.34
C LEU A 465 -1.86 -8.24 -48.13
N ASP A 466 -2.85 -9.08 -47.81
CA ASP A 466 -4.21 -8.95 -48.34
C ASP A 466 -5.01 -7.97 -47.47
N ASN A 467 -5.96 -7.24 -48.06
CA ASN A 467 -6.89 -6.34 -47.33
C ASN A 467 -6.26 -5.12 -46.61
N VAL A 468 -5.14 -4.60 -47.14
CA VAL A 468 -4.50 -3.38 -46.61
C VAL A 468 -4.40 -2.33 -47.73
N GLY A 469 -4.91 -1.12 -47.49
CA GLY A 469 -4.81 0.01 -48.42
C GLY A 469 -3.53 0.84 -48.22
N GLY A 470 -3.26 1.78 -49.12
CA GLY A 470 -2.17 2.77 -48.96
C GLY A 470 -0.77 2.26 -49.36
N THR A 471 0.27 2.94 -48.87
CA THR A 471 1.66 2.66 -49.23
C THR A 471 2.19 1.42 -48.49
N ILE A 472 2.52 0.36 -49.23
CA ILE A 472 3.12 -0.88 -48.72
C ILE A 472 4.48 -1.08 -49.40
N LYS A 473 5.52 -1.33 -48.60
CA LYS A 473 6.87 -1.65 -49.05
C LYS A 473 7.23 -3.08 -48.62
N LEU A 474 7.45 -3.95 -49.59
CA LEU A 474 7.97 -5.29 -49.34
C LEU A 474 9.47 -5.19 -49.05
N ARG A 475 9.90 -5.72 -47.90
CA ARG A 475 11.32 -5.82 -47.56
C ARG A 475 11.95 -6.96 -48.36
N LYS A 476 13.22 -6.81 -48.74
CA LYS A 476 13.98 -7.87 -49.41
C LYS A 476 14.57 -8.82 -48.37
N GLN A 477 14.43 -10.13 -48.56
CA GLN A 477 15.14 -11.09 -47.73
C GLN A 477 16.65 -10.93 -48.00
N ILE A 478 17.44 -10.75 -46.95
CA ILE A 478 18.90 -10.68 -47.08
C ILE A 478 19.46 -12.01 -47.61
N THR A 479 20.37 -11.92 -48.57
CA THR A 479 21.12 -13.04 -49.13
C THR A 479 22.63 -12.77 -49.09
N LEU A 480 23.45 -13.81 -49.34
CA LEU A 480 24.91 -13.64 -49.42
C LEU A 480 25.34 -12.70 -50.54
N ASP A 481 24.54 -12.58 -51.61
CA ASP A 481 24.84 -11.68 -52.73
C ASP A 481 24.65 -10.20 -52.37
N ASP A 482 23.96 -9.91 -51.27
CA ASP A 482 23.71 -8.54 -50.80
C ASP A 482 24.89 -7.97 -49.99
N ILE A 483 25.83 -8.83 -49.57
CA ILE A 483 26.98 -8.48 -48.74
C ILE A 483 28.31 -8.75 -49.44
N SER A 484 29.31 -7.91 -49.18
CA SER A 484 30.70 -8.15 -49.54
C SER A 484 31.62 -7.89 -48.35
N ALA A 485 32.47 -8.85 -48.03
CA ALA A 485 33.57 -8.67 -47.07
C ALA A 485 34.81 -8.13 -47.78
N ASP A 486 35.55 -7.24 -47.12
CA ASP A 486 36.85 -6.73 -47.60
C ASP A 486 37.93 -7.83 -47.64
N ARG A 487 37.94 -8.75 -46.68
CA ARG A 487 38.87 -9.88 -46.58
C ARG A 487 38.29 -11.01 -45.72
N THR A 488 38.40 -12.27 -46.16
CA THR A 488 37.86 -13.43 -45.42
C THR A 488 38.92 -14.34 -44.80
N VAL A 489 40.21 -14.04 -44.98
CA VAL A 489 41.34 -14.81 -44.42
C VAL A 489 42.38 -13.85 -43.83
N PHE A 490 42.77 -14.08 -42.58
CA PHE A 490 43.77 -13.30 -41.85
C PHE A 490 44.86 -14.22 -41.31
N ASP A 491 46.09 -13.71 -41.14
CA ASP A 491 47.14 -14.42 -40.40
C ASP A 491 47.25 -13.82 -39.00
N TYR A 492 47.29 -14.68 -37.98
CA TYR A 492 47.38 -14.24 -36.58
C TYR A 492 48.61 -13.35 -36.35
N ASN A 493 48.37 -12.12 -35.88
CA ASN A 493 49.40 -11.10 -35.64
C ASN A 493 49.40 -10.55 -34.20
N GLY A 494 48.60 -11.11 -33.31
CA GLY A 494 48.46 -10.64 -31.92
C GLY A 494 47.48 -9.49 -31.71
N GLU A 495 46.85 -8.96 -32.77
CA GLU A 495 45.81 -7.93 -32.70
C GLU A 495 44.42 -8.50 -33.07
N SER A 496 43.38 -7.76 -32.74
CA SER A 496 42.00 -8.04 -33.16
C SER A 496 41.86 -7.99 -34.68
N GLN A 497 41.37 -9.07 -35.30
CA GLN A 497 41.12 -9.13 -36.75
C GLN A 497 39.67 -9.52 -37.06
N ALA A 498 38.97 -8.70 -37.85
CA ALA A 498 37.63 -8.99 -38.35
C ALA A 498 37.41 -8.36 -39.74
N PRO A 499 36.65 -9.03 -40.63
CA PRO A 499 36.22 -8.44 -41.90
C PRO A 499 35.32 -7.21 -41.70
N THR A 500 35.49 -6.23 -42.57
CA THR A 500 34.49 -5.16 -42.77
C THR A 500 33.48 -5.63 -43.80
N TYR A 501 32.21 -5.69 -43.42
CA TYR A 501 31.12 -6.00 -44.34
C TYR A 501 30.55 -4.73 -44.96
N THR A 502 30.36 -4.75 -46.27
CA THR A 502 29.75 -3.70 -47.08
C THR A 502 28.52 -4.25 -47.78
N PHE A 503 27.47 -3.44 -47.93
CA PHE A 503 26.22 -3.85 -48.57
C PHE A 503 26.12 -3.26 -49.97
N THR A 504 25.78 -4.08 -50.96
CA THR A 504 25.60 -3.61 -52.34
C THR A 504 24.11 -3.45 -52.63
N GLY A 505 23.59 -2.21 -52.66
CA GLY A 505 22.23 -1.98 -53.15
C GLY A 505 21.32 -0.89 -52.56
N SER A 506 21.78 0.08 -51.76
CA SER A 506 20.96 1.28 -51.52
C SER A 506 21.76 2.53 -51.13
N ASP A 507 21.32 3.68 -51.66
CA ASP A 507 21.77 5.02 -51.27
C ASP A 507 21.39 5.41 -49.83
N ASP A 508 20.52 4.62 -49.18
CA ASP A 508 20.18 4.78 -47.78
C ASP A 508 21.28 4.16 -46.91
N ALA A 509 21.84 4.95 -45.99
CA ALA A 509 22.83 4.50 -45.01
C ALA A 509 22.24 3.34 -44.17
N LEU A 510 22.53 2.09 -44.58
CA LEU A 510 22.13 0.89 -43.88
C LEU A 510 22.91 0.81 -42.56
N THR A 511 22.27 1.20 -41.45
CA THR A 511 22.75 0.84 -40.13
C THR A 511 22.35 -0.62 -39.86
N PHE A 512 23.33 -1.52 -39.82
CA PHE A 512 23.10 -2.85 -39.25
C PHE A 512 22.61 -2.67 -37.81
N ASP A 513 21.51 -3.31 -37.44
CA ASP A 513 21.01 -3.23 -36.07
C ASP A 513 21.86 -4.09 -35.12
N THR A 514 22.40 -5.22 -35.59
CA THR A 514 23.27 -6.08 -34.78
C THR A 514 24.13 -7.02 -35.61
N LEU A 515 25.44 -7.03 -35.33
CA LEU A 515 26.42 -7.95 -35.91
C LEU A 515 26.89 -8.88 -34.80
N TYR A 516 26.81 -10.18 -35.01
CA TYR A 516 27.23 -11.16 -34.01
C TYR A 516 28.30 -12.09 -34.57
N TYR A 517 29.39 -12.27 -33.82
CA TYR A 517 30.46 -13.22 -34.12
C TYR A 517 30.32 -14.45 -33.21
N TYR A 518 30.50 -15.64 -33.77
CA TYR A 518 30.42 -16.89 -33.02
C TYR A 518 31.32 -17.99 -33.61
N ASP A 519 31.78 -18.89 -32.76
CA ASP A 519 32.50 -20.11 -33.17
C ASP A 519 31.52 -21.28 -33.32
N GLU A 520 31.88 -22.31 -34.09
CA GLU A 520 31.11 -23.54 -34.30
C GLU A 520 31.06 -24.44 -33.05
N ASP A 521 31.79 -24.09 -31.98
CA ASP A 521 31.76 -24.80 -30.71
C ASP A 521 30.42 -24.61 -29.97
N ILE A 522 29.50 -25.52 -30.28
CA ILE A 522 28.24 -25.71 -29.59
C ILE A 522 28.54 -26.33 -28.22
N VAL A 523 28.57 -25.50 -27.19
CA VAL A 523 28.49 -25.96 -25.79
C VAL A 523 27.01 -25.95 -25.39
N ASP A 524 26.42 -27.11 -25.09
CA ASP A 524 25.02 -27.29 -24.63
C ASP A 524 23.90 -26.78 -25.56
N GLY A 525 24.10 -26.81 -26.89
CA GLY A 525 23.03 -26.50 -27.85
C GLY A 525 22.63 -25.02 -27.90
N LYS A 526 23.41 -24.11 -27.32
CA LYS A 526 23.20 -22.66 -27.38
C LYS A 526 24.37 -21.96 -28.05
N ILE A 527 24.08 -21.26 -29.15
CA ILE A 527 25.04 -20.41 -29.86
C ILE A 527 25.29 -19.16 -28.99
N ASN A 528 26.53 -18.97 -28.53
CA ASN A 528 26.93 -17.78 -27.76
C ASN A 528 27.34 -16.66 -28.72
N TYR A 529 26.42 -15.71 -28.95
CA TYR A 529 26.70 -14.52 -29.73
C TYR A 529 27.51 -13.50 -28.89
N ARG A 530 28.77 -13.23 -29.26
CA ARG A 530 29.61 -12.21 -28.59
C ARG A 530 29.93 -11.03 -29.51
N TYR A 531 30.06 -9.85 -28.92
CA TYR A 531 30.53 -8.62 -29.59
C TYR A 531 31.90 -8.21 -29.06
N ILE A 532 32.94 -9.05 -29.22
CA ILE A 532 34.33 -8.65 -28.89
C ILE A 532 35.35 -9.51 -29.68
N PRO A 533 36.63 -9.08 -29.78
CA PRO A 533 37.42 -9.23 -30.99
C PRO A 533 38.19 -10.53 -30.93
N GLN A 534 37.99 -11.39 -31.92
CA GLN A 534 38.56 -12.74 -31.89
C GLN A 534 40.06 -12.67 -32.15
N THR A 535 40.86 -13.12 -31.18
CA THR A 535 42.31 -13.29 -31.28
C THR A 535 42.68 -14.74 -31.57
N GLU A 536 41.71 -15.65 -31.70
CA GLU A 536 41.96 -17.08 -31.83
C GLU A 536 42.02 -17.54 -33.29
N ALA A 537 43.03 -18.35 -33.62
CA ALA A 537 43.19 -18.93 -34.95
C ALA A 537 42.16 -20.06 -35.14
N GLY A 538 41.41 -20.00 -36.24
CA GLY A 538 40.29 -20.90 -36.52
C GLY A 538 39.34 -20.34 -37.56
N LYS A 539 38.30 -21.11 -37.91
CA LYS A 539 37.19 -20.65 -38.75
C LYS A 539 36.13 -20.03 -37.84
N ILE A 540 35.78 -18.78 -38.08
CA ILE A 540 34.85 -17.99 -37.27
C ILE A 540 33.60 -17.72 -38.10
N ASN A 541 32.44 -18.03 -37.56
CA ASN A 541 31.15 -17.74 -38.20
C ASN A 541 30.65 -16.35 -37.77
N VAL A 542 29.96 -15.68 -38.68
CA VAL A 542 29.40 -14.34 -38.49
C VAL A 542 27.93 -14.38 -38.88
N LEU A 543 27.06 -14.05 -37.92
CA LEU A 543 25.63 -13.87 -38.15
C LEU A 543 25.37 -12.38 -38.39
N ILE A 544 24.88 -12.06 -39.58
CA ILE A 544 24.39 -10.73 -39.93
C ILE A 544 22.88 -10.82 -39.92
N ALA A 545 22.24 -10.14 -38.96
CA ALA A 545 20.80 -10.13 -38.80
C ALA A 545 20.25 -8.71 -38.94
N PHE A 546 19.22 -8.55 -39.76
CA PHE A 546 18.45 -7.30 -39.83
C PHE A 546 17.28 -7.40 -38.87
N THR A 547 17.21 -6.49 -37.91
CA THR A 547 16.03 -6.48 -37.03
C THR A 547 14.83 -5.98 -37.82
N ILE A 548 13.66 -6.19 -37.23
CA ILE A 548 12.39 -5.68 -37.73
C ILE A 548 12.38 -4.15 -37.96
N ARG A 549 13.39 -3.42 -37.47
CA ARG A 549 13.56 -1.97 -37.63
C ARG A 549 14.03 -1.55 -39.02
N SER A 550 14.64 -2.46 -39.76
CA SER A 550 15.06 -2.22 -41.13
C SER A 550 13.86 -2.03 -42.05
N GLN A 551 13.93 -0.97 -42.85
CA GLN A 551 12.94 -0.62 -43.87
C GLN A 551 13.16 -1.35 -45.20
N ALA A 552 14.38 -1.81 -45.47
CA ALA A 552 14.78 -2.33 -46.77
C ALA A 552 14.99 -3.86 -46.76
N TYR A 553 15.54 -4.40 -45.67
CA TYR A 553 15.95 -5.81 -45.60
C TYR A 553 15.36 -6.52 -44.38
N TYR A 554 15.15 -7.83 -44.47
CA TYR A 554 14.77 -8.69 -43.34
C TYR A 554 15.47 -10.05 -43.42
N GLY A 555 15.60 -10.71 -42.28
CA GLY A 555 16.19 -12.05 -42.17
C GLY A 555 17.62 -12.02 -41.63
N GLU A 556 18.24 -13.20 -41.67
CA GLU A 556 19.59 -13.42 -41.18
C GLU A 556 20.41 -14.22 -42.20
N ILE A 557 21.71 -13.95 -42.26
CA ILE A 557 22.68 -14.74 -43.03
C ILE A 557 23.86 -15.11 -42.14
N THR A 558 24.35 -16.33 -42.33
CA THR A 558 25.62 -16.78 -41.77
C THR A 558 26.68 -16.75 -42.85
N THR A 559 27.82 -16.13 -42.55
CA THR A 559 29.05 -16.19 -43.33
C THR A 559 30.22 -16.57 -42.42
N SER A 560 31.42 -16.76 -42.95
CA SER A 560 32.59 -17.12 -42.14
C SER A 560 33.88 -16.50 -42.65
N TYR A 561 34.82 -16.29 -41.74
CA TYR A 561 36.21 -15.92 -42.07
C TYR A 561 37.20 -16.81 -41.30
N THR A 562 38.46 -16.85 -41.72
CA THR A 562 39.49 -17.70 -41.10
C THR A 562 40.65 -16.86 -40.60
N ILE A 563 41.11 -17.13 -39.38
CA ILE A 563 42.39 -16.65 -38.86
C ILE A 563 43.37 -17.84 -38.88
N ASN A 564 44.39 -17.79 -39.74
CA ASN A 564 45.43 -18.82 -39.82
C ASN A 564 46.36 -18.75 -38.61
N ARG A 565 46.85 -19.92 -38.18
CA ARG A 565 47.92 -20.01 -37.20
C ARG A 565 49.20 -19.41 -37.78
N SER A 566 49.95 -18.67 -36.96
CA SER A 566 51.16 -17.96 -37.38
C SER A 566 52.44 -18.57 -36.79
N THR A 567 53.59 -18.05 -37.20
CA THR A 567 54.90 -18.39 -36.62
C THR A 567 55.34 -17.32 -35.63
N LEU A 568 55.64 -17.70 -34.39
CA LEU A 568 56.23 -16.82 -33.39
C LEU A 568 57.75 -16.89 -33.42
N THR A 569 58.42 -15.74 -33.34
CA THR A 569 59.88 -15.65 -33.12
C THR A 569 60.12 -14.79 -31.87
N PRO A 570 60.14 -15.39 -30.66
CA PRO A 570 60.10 -14.62 -29.41
C PRO A 570 61.38 -13.79 -29.24
N ASN A 571 61.24 -12.57 -28.70
CA ASN A 571 62.36 -11.70 -28.37
C ASN A 571 63.00 -12.05 -27.02
N ASP A 572 62.23 -12.63 -26.11
CA ASP A 572 62.68 -12.99 -24.76
C ASP A 572 61.96 -14.24 -24.21
N SER A 573 62.35 -14.67 -23.01
CA SER A 573 61.77 -15.82 -22.30
C SER A 573 60.29 -15.66 -21.97
N THR A 574 59.82 -14.44 -21.71
CA THR A 574 58.41 -14.15 -21.39
C THR A 574 57.54 -14.36 -22.62
N GLU A 575 57.97 -13.84 -23.78
CA GLU A 575 57.31 -14.01 -25.06
C GLU A 575 57.31 -15.49 -25.49
N LEU A 576 58.38 -16.24 -25.18
CA LEU A 576 58.43 -17.68 -25.39
C LEU A 576 57.39 -18.42 -24.53
N ILE A 577 57.33 -18.16 -23.22
CA ILE A 577 56.36 -18.79 -22.30
C ILE A 577 54.93 -18.50 -22.77
N ASN A 578 54.64 -17.25 -23.11
CA ASN A 578 53.33 -16.85 -23.62
C ASN A 578 53.01 -17.50 -24.98
N GLY A 579 54.01 -17.63 -25.85
CA GLY A 579 53.91 -18.31 -27.13
C GLY A 579 53.58 -19.79 -27.01
N ILE A 580 54.25 -20.50 -26.09
CA ILE A 580 54.02 -21.93 -25.83
C ILE A 580 52.58 -22.19 -25.35
N LYS A 581 52.04 -21.29 -24.52
CA LYS A 581 50.66 -21.36 -24.02
C LYS A 581 49.62 -20.95 -25.07
N ASN A 582 50.02 -20.32 -26.18
CA ASN A 582 49.10 -19.73 -27.15
C ASN A 582 48.82 -20.69 -28.32
N LYS A 583 47.56 -21.13 -28.44
CA LYS A 583 47.10 -22.05 -29.50
C LYS A 583 47.17 -21.47 -30.92
N ASN A 584 47.32 -20.16 -31.05
CA ASN A 584 47.29 -19.45 -32.33
C ASN A 584 48.61 -19.50 -33.10
N TYR A 585 49.68 -20.02 -32.49
CA TYR A 585 50.96 -20.23 -33.18
C TYR A 585 51.14 -21.69 -33.56
N SER A 586 51.42 -21.98 -34.83
CA SER A 586 51.75 -23.34 -35.28
C SER A 586 53.23 -23.67 -35.11
N THR A 587 54.08 -22.64 -35.10
CA THR A 587 55.53 -22.78 -35.00
C THR A 587 56.09 -21.69 -34.09
N ILE A 588 57.00 -22.03 -33.21
CA ILE A 588 57.77 -21.11 -32.36
C ILE A 588 59.24 -21.33 -32.67
N ILE A 589 59.96 -20.29 -33.09
CA ILE A 589 61.36 -20.38 -33.53
C ILE A 589 62.23 -19.50 -32.64
N LEU A 590 63.10 -20.11 -31.84
CA LEU A 590 64.04 -19.38 -31.00
C LEU A 590 65.12 -18.68 -31.83
N LYS A 591 65.45 -17.44 -31.48
CA LYS A 591 66.48 -16.65 -32.18
C LYS A 591 67.88 -17.18 -31.90
N GLU A 592 68.74 -17.07 -32.90
CA GLU A 592 70.18 -17.34 -32.77
C GLU A 592 70.82 -16.40 -31.73
N ASN A 593 71.91 -16.83 -31.10
CA ASN A 593 72.68 -16.08 -30.09
C ASN A 593 71.87 -15.56 -28.89
N THR A 594 70.72 -16.16 -28.61
CA THR A 594 69.83 -15.75 -27.51
C THR A 594 69.66 -16.91 -26.54
N ASN A 595 69.74 -16.60 -25.24
CA ASN A 595 69.49 -17.55 -24.16
C ASN A 595 68.06 -17.36 -23.64
N TYR A 596 67.23 -18.37 -23.81
CA TYR A 596 65.88 -18.41 -23.28
C TYR A 596 65.85 -19.27 -22.01
N THR A 597 64.98 -18.93 -21.07
CA THR A 597 64.75 -19.70 -19.83
C THR A 597 63.27 -19.99 -19.68
N LEU A 598 62.93 -21.27 -19.66
CA LEU A 598 61.60 -21.79 -19.38
C LEU A 598 61.54 -22.23 -17.92
N ASP A 599 60.98 -21.40 -17.04
CA ASP A 599 60.80 -21.75 -15.63
C ASP A 599 59.39 -22.31 -15.39
N CYS A 600 59.31 -23.62 -15.26
CA CYS A 600 58.09 -24.40 -15.00
C CYS A 600 58.06 -24.94 -13.57
N THR A 601 58.79 -24.33 -12.63
CA THR A 601 58.90 -24.85 -11.25
C THR A 601 57.63 -24.63 -10.44
N SER A 602 56.92 -23.52 -10.66
CA SER A 602 55.64 -23.22 -10.02
C SER A 602 54.43 -23.75 -10.82
N ASP A 603 54.50 -23.67 -12.15
CA ASP A 603 53.43 -24.06 -13.06
C ASP A 603 53.97 -24.98 -14.16
N PRO A 604 53.52 -26.24 -14.25
CA PRO A 604 53.84 -27.11 -15.37
C PRO A 604 53.42 -26.46 -16.70
N LEU A 605 54.33 -26.41 -17.66
CA LEU A 605 54.07 -25.89 -19.00
C LEU A 605 53.86 -27.04 -19.98
N THR A 606 52.91 -26.89 -20.89
CA THR A 606 52.64 -27.90 -21.92
C THR A 606 52.75 -27.29 -23.31
N LEU A 607 53.60 -27.85 -24.18
CA LEU A 607 53.57 -27.53 -25.60
C LEU A 607 52.35 -28.21 -26.23
N LEU A 608 51.47 -27.41 -26.81
CA LEU A 608 50.19 -27.87 -27.38
C LEU A 608 50.39 -28.79 -28.60
N ASN A 609 49.40 -29.67 -28.84
CA ASN A 609 49.32 -30.51 -30.04
C ASN A 609 49.43 -29.67 -31.32
N ASN A 610 50.08 -30.19 -32.36
CA ASN A 610 50.29 -29.52 -33.64
C ASN A 610 51.05 -28.18 -33.56
N THR A 611 51.78 -27.91 -32.47
CA THR A 611 52.72 -26.78 -32.35
C THR A 611 54.15 -27.29 -32.44
N THR A 612 54.98 -26.64 -33.27
CA THR A 612 56.40 -26.96 -33.40
C THR A 612 57.26 -25.95 -32.66
N LEU A 613 58.01 -26.36 -31.64
CA LEU A 613 59.05 -25.54 -30.99
C LEU A 613 60.41 -25.85 -31.61
N LYS A 614 60.99 -24.89 -32.34
CA LYS A 614 62.33 -25.00 -32.93
C LYS A 614 63.34 -24.24 -32.07
N ILE A 615 64.26 -24.96 -31.45
CA ILE A 615 65.43 -24.38 -30.77
C ILE A 615 66.48 -24.20 -31.86
N GLY A 616 66.46 -23.04 -32.51
CA GLY A 616 67.35 -22.75 -33.64
C GLY A 616 66.81 -23.13 -35.00
N ASN A 617 67.22 -22.39 -36.03
CA ASN A 617 66.66 -22.54 -37.39
C ASN A 617 67.37 -23.57 -38.27
N ASN A 618 68.61 -23.92 -37.95
CA ASN A 618 69.44 -24.86 -38.72
C ASN A 618 70.39 -25.63 -37.79
N SER A 619 70.99 -26.71 -38.29
CA SER A 619 71.84 -27.65 -37.53
C SER A 619 73.11 -27.06 -36.88
N ASN A 620 73.43 -25.79 -37.12
CA ASN A 620 74.56 -25.07 -36.52
C ASN A 620 74.08 -23.93 -35.60
N SER A 621 72.87 -24.03 -35.06
CA SER A 621 72.27 -22.95 -34.28
C SER A 621 73.02 -22.70 -32.97
N THR A 622 73.12 -21.42 -32.59
CA THR A 622 73.67 -20.97 -31.31
C THR A 622 72.59 -20.61 -30.29
N ALA A 623 71.31 -20.87 -30.60
CA ALA A 623 70.20 -20.66 -29.67
C ALA A 623 70.32 -21.61 -28.46
N VAL A 624 70.13 -21.08 -27.25
CA VAL A 624 70.17 -21.87 -26.01
C VAL A 624 68.81 -21.78 -25.30
N LEU A 625 68.23 -22.92 -24.96
CA LEU A 625 67.04 -23.00 -24.11
C LEU A 625 67.39 -23.70 -22.80
N HIS A 626 67.34 -22.96 -21.70
CA HIS A 626 67.34 -23.50 -20.35
C HIS A 626 65.91 -23.83 -19.93
N TYR A 627 65.66 -24.98 -19.32
CA TYR A 627 64.37 -25.28 -18.71
C TYR A 627 64.52 -25.78 -17.26
N LYS A 628 63.58 -25.39 -16.40
CA LYS A 628 63.51 -25.73 -14.98
C LYS A 628 62.11 -26.25 -14.65
N GLY A 629 61.98 -27.28 -13.81
CA GLY A 629 60.68 -27.85 -13.46
C GLY A 629 60.09 -28.81 -14.51
N GLU A 630 58.76 -28.97 -14.53
CA GLU A 630 58.06 -29.94 -15.38
C GLU A 630 57.57 -29.33 -16.69
N PHE A 631 58.06 -29.84 -17.82
CA PHE A 631 57.64 -29.43 -19.17
C PHE A 631 57.08 -30.61 -19.96
N SER A 632 55.79 -30.56 -20.30
CA SER A 632 55.12 -31.59 -21.10
C SER A 632 55.15 -31.22 -22.58
N ASN A 633 55.63 -32.11 -23.44
CA ASN A 633 55.59 -31.95 -24.88
C ASN A 633 54.46 -32.78 -25.50
N ASN A 634 53.39 -32.15 -25.97
CA ASN A 634 52.37 -32.81 -26.79
C ASN A 634 52.51 -32.45 -28.30
N GLY A 635 53.43 -31.54 -28.66
CA GLY A 635 53.70 -31.11 -30.03
C GLY A 635 55.00 -31.70 -30.59
N THR A 636 55.70 -30.91 -31.41
CA THR A 636 57.01 -31.30 -31.97
C THR A 636 58.10 -30.36 -31.47
N ILE A 637 59.14 -30.88 -30.83
CA ILE A 637 60.34 -30.11 -30.49
C ILE A 637 61.43 -30.46 -31.50
N ILE A 638 61.96 -29.46 -32.20
CA ILE A 638 63.13 -29.62 -33.06
C ILE A 638 64.29 -28.86 -32.42
N ASN A 639 65.23 -29.59 -31.84
CA ASN A 639 66.42 -28.98 -31.25
C ASN A 639 67.56 -28.97 -32.26
N ASN A 640 67.88 -27.81 -32.82
CA ASN A 640 69.07 -27.62 -33.65
C ASN A 640 70.17 -26.80 -32.96
N GLY A 641 69.91 -26.27 -31.76
CA GLY A 641 70.83 -25.47 -30.94
C GLY A 641 71.25 -26.21 -29.67
N THR A 642 71.16 -25.57 -28.50
CA THR A 642 71.48 -26.18 -27.20
C THR A 642 70.26 -26.18 -26.27
N LEU A 643 69.84 -27.35 -25.78
CA LEU A 643 68.78 -27.50 -24.79
C LEU A 643 69.39 -27.98 -23.46
N ILE A 644 69.19 -27.23 -22.38
CA ILE A 644 69.81 -27.45 -21.07
C ILE A 644 68.73 -27.64 -20.01
N SER A 645 68.76 -28.74 -19.26
CA SER A 645 67.97 -28.88 -18.04
C SER A 645 68.71 -28.26 -16.87
N ASP A 646 68.11 -27.28 -16.20
CA ASP A 646 68.66 -26.67 -15.00
C ASP A 646 68.01 -27.32 -13.77
N ALA A 647 68.83 -27.84 -12.85
CA ALA A 647 68.36 -28.37 -11.56
C ALA A 647 68.25 -27.23 -10.54
N VAL A 648 67.13 -27.15 -9.82
CA VAL A 648 66.96 -26.21 -8.70
C VAL A 648 67.00 -27.00 -7.39
N ILE A 649 68.04 -26.77 -6.59
CA ILE A 649 68.13 -27.25 -5.21
C ILE A 649 67.42 -26.20 -4.33
N ASN A 650 66.20 -26.48 -3.90
CA ASN A 650 65.54 -25.73 -2.83
C ASN A 650 65.32 -26.67 -1.64
N ASP A 651 65.63 -26.18 -0.45
CA ASP A 651 66.01 -26.93 0.76
C ASP A 651 65.04 -27.99 1.32
N ASP A 652 63.88 -28.28 0.71
CA ASP A 652 63.02 -29.38 1.15
C ASP A 652 62.16 -30.03 0.04
N ASN A 653 62.39 -29.74 -1.26
CA ASN A 653 61.73 -30.44 -2.37
C ASN A 653 62.59 -30.42 -3.65
N TYR A 654 63.01 -31.60 -4.13
CA TYR A 654 63.70 -31.75 -5.42
C TYR A 654 62.77 -31.30 -6.55
N SER A 655 63.02 -30.11 -7.12
CA SER A 655 62.32 -29.68 -8.35
C SER A 655 63.09 -30.22 -9.55
N PHE A 656 62.59 -31.33 -10.09
CA PHE A 656 63.21 -32.05 -11.20
C PHE A 656 63.08 -31.27 -12.51
N GLY A 657 64.15 -31.20 -13.30
CA GLY A 657 64.06 -30.82 -14.72
C GLY A 657 63.52 -32.00 -15.53
N ASN A 658 62.20 -32.15 -15.58
CA ASN A 658 61.55 -33.28 -16.25
C ASN A 658 60.91 -32.84 -17.57
N ILE A 659 61.21 -33.56 -18.65
CA ILE A 659 60.43 -33.47 -19.90
C ILE A 659 59.55 -34.71 -20.00
N ILE A 660 58.23 -34.51 -19.99
CA ILE A 660 57.24 -35.55 -20.27
C ILE A 660 56.92 -35.47 -21.76
N ASN A 661 57.46 -36.40 -22.55
CA ASN A 661 57.26 -36.37 -23.98
C ASN A 661 56.09 -37.27 -24.40
N ASN A 662 55.00 -36.64 -24.85
CA ASN A 662 53.85 -37.27 -25.48
C ASN A 662 53.82 -37.06 -27.00
N GLY A 663 54.68 -36.19 -27.54
CA GLY A 663 54.84 -35.90 -28.97
C GLY A 663 56.20 -36.28 -29.53
N ASP A 664 56.69 -35.53 -30.52
CA ASP A 664 57.95 -35.80 -31.22
C ASP A 664 59.09 -34.90 -30.73
N ILE A 665 60.30 -35.46 -30.56
CA ILE A 665 61.52 -34.70 -30.32
C ILE A 665 62.57 -35.10 -31.37
N VAL A 666 62.92 -34.15 -32.23
CA VAL A 666 64.00 -34.28 -33.22
C VAL A 666 65.21 -33.48 -32.75
N ASN A 667 66.26 -34.17 -32.33
CA ASN A 667 67.48 -33.52 -31.83
C ASN A 667 68.63 -33.58 -32.86
N ASN A 668 68.91 -32.46 -33.49
CA ASN A 668 70.07 -32.24 -34.37
C ASN A 668 71.20 -31.44 -33.70
N GLY A 669 70.93 -30.83 -32.53
CA GLY A 669 71.87 -30.04 -31.75
C GLY A 669 72.34 -30.74 -30.46
N THR A 670 72.69 -29.95 -29.44
CA THR A 670 73.20 -30.42 -28.15
C THR A 670 72.10 -30.46 -27.09
N MET A 671 71.97 -31.56 -26.36
CA MET A 671 71.10 -31.67 -25.17
C MET A 671 71.96 -31.95 -23.94
N ILE A 672 71.82 -31.15 -22.89
CA ILE A 672 72.56 -31.27 -21.63
C ILE A 672 71.56 -31.49 -20.51
N PHE A 673 71.69 -32.61 -19.79
CA PHE A 673 70.87 -32.92 -18.63
C PHE A 673 71.71 -32.84 -17.35
N ASN A 674 71.35 -31.96 -16.42
CA ASN A 674 72.00 -31.84 -15.11
C ASN A 674 71.47 -32.91 -14.11
N GLU A 675 72.20 -33.13 -13.01
CA GLU A 675 71.93 -34.18 -12.02
C GLU A 675 70.46 -34.19 -11.56
N ASN A 676 69.85 -35.37 -11.51
CA ASN A 676 68.43 -35.62 -11.19
C ASN A 676 67.39 -35.20 -12.25
N SER A 677 67.76 -34.92 -13.50
CA SER A 677 66.80 -34.66 -14.59
C SER A 677 66.37 -35.95 -15.32
N THR A 678 65.09 -36.05 -15.73
CA THR A 678 64.55 -37.26 -16.39
C THR A 678 63.80 -36.92 -17.70
N LEU A 679 64.09 -37.67 -18.78
CA LEU A 679 63.33 -37.62 -20.04
C LEU A 679 62.47 -38.88 -20.15
N TYR A 680 61.14 -38.72 -20.11
CA TYR A 680 60.18 -39.82 -20.22
C TYR A 680 59.76 -40.02 -21.69
N ASN A 681 59.72 -41.27 -22.17
CA ASN A 681 59.30 -41.69 -23.53
C ASN A 681 60.00 -40.99 -24.70
N SER A 682 61.24 -41.39 -25.01
CA SER A 682 61.93 -40.94 -26.24
C SER A 682 62.37 -42.10 -27.14
N ILE A 683 61.96 -42.04 -28.41
CA ILE A 683 62.63 -42.71 -29.52
C ILE A 683 63.51 -41.62 -30.16
N SER A 684 64.83 -41.65 -29.95
CA SER A 684 65.73 -40.63 -30.52
C SER A 684 66.80 -41.27 -31.40
N THR A 685 66.90 -40.84 -32.65
CA THR A 685 68.05 -41.08 -33.53
C THR A 685 69.00 -39.88 -33.45
N GLY A 686 70.03 -39.95 -32.59
CA GLY A 686 71.06 -38.90 -32.43
C GLY A 686 72.05 -39.18 -31.29
N THR A 687 73.28 -38.66 -31.41
CA THR A 687 74.40 -38.89 -30.48
C THR A 687 74.15 -38.22 -29.11
N LYS A 688 74.24 -39.00 -28.02
CA LYS A 688 74.07 -38.53 -26.63
C LYS A 688 75.43 -38.39 -25.94
N TYR A 689 75.70 -37.25 -25.29
CA TYR A 689 76.85 -37.08 -24.39
C TYR A 689 76.37 -37.14 -22.93
N LEU A 690 76.92 -38.07 -22.14
CA LEU A 690 76.69 -38.18 -20.70
C LEU A 690 77.93 -37.67 -19.95
N ARG A 691 77.75 -36.81 -18.95
CA ARG A 691 78.84 -36.35 -18.08
C ARG A 691 79.21 -37.49 -17.10
N THR A 692 80.50 -37.71 -16.87
CA THR A 692 81.12 -38.90 -16.25
C THR A 692 81.03 -39.00 -14.72
N ASP A 693 80.04 -38.36 -14.10
CA ASP A 693 80.01 -38.13 -12.64
C ASP A 693 78.73 -38.69 -11.98
N ILE A 694 77.82 -39.29 -12.74
CA ILE A 694 76.46 -39.60 -12.28
C ILE A 694 76.36 -41.00 -11.67
N ASN A 695 75.90 -41.08 -10.41
CA ASN A 695 75.74 -42.31 -9.64
C ASN A 695 74.34 -42.99 -9.73
N ASN A 696 73.38 -42.46 -10.50
CA ASN A 696 72.08 -43.13 -10.72
C ASN A 696 71.54 -42.84 -12.13
N TYR A 697 71.40 -43.87 -12.96
CA TYR A 697 70.81 -43.79 -14.29
C TYR A 697 69.71 -44.86 -14.43
N SER A 698 68.45 -44.47 -14.65
CA SER A 698 67.34 -45.41 -14.89
C SER A 698 66.78 -45.24 -16.30
N LEU A 699 67.05 -46.21 -17.17
CA LEU A 699 66.38 -46.38 -18.48
C LEU A 699 65.20 -47.35 -18.32
N ARG A 700 64.00 -46.95 -18.74
CA ARG A 700 62.88 -47.88 -19.03
C ARG A 700 62.80 -48.06 -20.55
N GLN A 701 62.96 -49.30 -21.01
CA GLN A 701 62.85 -49.66 -22.43
C GLN A 701 61.72 -50.67 -22.60
N THR A 702 60.91 -50.49 -23.64
CA THR A 702 59.97 -51.50 -24.14
C THR A 702 60.44 -51.91 -25.54
N ASN A 703 60.91 -53.16 -25.65
CA ASN A 703 61.23 -53.94 -26.86
C ASN A 703 62.39 -53.49 -27.78
N GLY A 704 63.45 -54.33 -27.82
CA GLY A 704 64.46 -54.38 -28.91
C GLY A 704 65.90 -54.63 -28.43
N GLU A 705 66.55 -55.68 -28.95
CA GLU A 705 67.93 -56.11 -28.61
C GLU A 705 69.02 -55.08 -28.97
N GLN A 706 69.99 -54.87 -28.08
CA GLN A 706 71.38 -54.46 -28.40
C GLN A 706 72.37 -54.94 -27.31
N ASN A 707 73.60 -55.31 -27.72
CA ASN A 707 74.68 -55.82 -26.86
C ASN A 707 75.43 -54.69 -26.11
N TYR A 708 75.83 -54.94 -24.85
CA TYR A 708 76.74 -54.05 -24.08
C TYR A 708 77.99 -54.82 -23.61
N THR A 709 79.16 -54.19 -23.67
CA THR A 709 80.42 -54.66 -23.06
C THR A 709 80.63 -53.95 -21.73
N TYR A 710 80.80 -54.70 -20.63
CA TYR A 710 81.01 -54.18 -19.27
C TYR A 710 82.46 -54.40 -18.82
N SER A 711 83.07 -53.40 -18.16
CA SER A 711 84.37 -53.49 -17.50
C SER A 711 84.28 -52.80 -16.14
N GLY A 712 84.41 -53.55 -15.04
CA GLY A 712 84.52 -52.99 -13.69
C GLY A 712 83.94 -53.90 -12.60
N ASP A 713 84.73 -54.19 -11.56
CA ASP A 713 84.38 -55.12 -10.48
C ASP A 713 83.39 -54.51 -9.47
N LYS A 714 82.08 -54.62 -9.71
CA LYS A 714 81.02 -54.68 -8.67
C LYS A 714 79.66 -54.99 -9.28
N ARG A 715 79.01 -56.06 -8.80
CA ARG A 715 77.69 -56.52 -9.26
C ARG A 715 76.57 -55.59 -8.75
N PRO A 716 75.57 -55.22 -9.57
CA PRO A 716 74.42 -54.43 -9.12
C PRO A 716 73.50 -55.21 -8.18
N ILE A 717 72.95 -54.52 -7.18
CA ILE A 717 71.88 -54.97 -6.29
C ILE A 717 70.56 -54.73 -7.03
N MET A 718 69.78 -55.78 -7.30
CA MET A 718 68.40 -55.65 -7.77
C MET A 718 67.48 -55.35 -6.60
N GLN A 719 66.86 -54.17 -6.59
CA GLN A 719 65.73 -53.85 -5.72
C GLN A 719 64.47 -53.72 -6.57
N LEU A 720 63.58 -54.70 -6.48
CA LEU A 720 62.24 -54.65 -7.07
C LEU A 720 61.39 -53.68 -6.24
N MET A 721 61.00 -52.55 -6.82
CA MET A 721 59.88 -51.74 -6.31
C MET A 721 58.71 -51.85 -7.29
N ASN A 722 57.70 -52.61 -6.88
CA ASN A 722 56.39 -52.71 -7.51
C ASN A 722 55.59 -51.43 -7.20
N ASN A 723 54.86 -50.85 -8.16
CA ASN A 723 53.78 -49.88 -7.88
C ASN A 723 52.73 -49.84 -9.01
N THR A 724 51.70 -50.66 -8.83
CA THR A 724 50.27 -50.51 -9.20
C THR A 724 49.53 -51.28 -8.09
N THR A 725 48.51 -50.83 -7.34
CA THR A 725 47.74 -49.58 -7.19
C THR A 725 47.00 -49.70 -5.81
N ILE A 726 46.45 -48.59 -5.30
CA ILE A 726 45.30 -48.48 -4.35
C ILE A 726 45.55 -48.64 -2.83
N ILE A 727 45.27 -47.52 -2.14
CA ILE A 727 44.53 -47.26 -0.87
C ILE A 727 44.47 -48.40 0.18
N PRO A 728 44.82 -48.13 1.45
CA PRO A 728 44.50 -49.04 2.55
C PRO A 728 43.03 -48.91 2.98
N ASN A 729 42.29 -50.02 2.98
CA ASN A 729 41.94 -50.67 4.26
C ASN A 729 41.41 -52.12 4.09
N THR A 730 42.17 -53.04 4.70
CA THR A 730 41.78 -54.29 5.40
C THR A 730 40.82 -55.33 4.77
N ASN A 731 41.39 -56.42 4.22
CA ASN A 731 41.43 -57.80 4.79
C ASN A 731 41.68 -58.91 3.71
N TYR A 732 42.52 -59.88 4.08
CA TYR A 732 43.04 -61.12 3.43
C TYR A 732 42.04 -61.95 2.55
N ARG A 733 42.38 -62.86 1.60
CA ARG A 733 43.45 -63.89 1.45
C ARG A 733 43.42 -64.56 0.02
N TYR A 734 44.59 -65.08 -0.42
CA TYR A 734 45.06 -65.81 -1.63
C TYR A 734 44.17 -66.80 -2.45
N TYR A 735 44.37 -66.92 -3.78
CA TYR A 735 45.18 -67.97 -4.51
C TYR A 735 45.15 -67.85 -6.08
N TYR A 736 46.22 -68.32 -6.73
CA TYR A 736 46.55 -68.32 -8.18
C TYR A 736 45.64 -69.20 -9.08
N ASN A 737 45.40 -68.81 -10.36
CA ASN A 737 45.92 -69.51 -11.56
C ASN A 737 45.41 -69.00 -12.94
N ASN A 738 46.37 -68.94 -13.87
CA ASN A 738 46.34 -69.23 -15.31
C ASN A 738 45.37 -68.58 -16.33
N TRP A 739 46.03 -68.01 -17.36
CA TRP A 739 45.76 -68.06 -18.81
C TRP A 739 44.79 -67.05 -19.42
N GLY A 740 45.39 -66.17 -20.24
CA GLY A 740 45.03 -66.02 -21.66
C GLY A 740 43.71 -65.34 -22.01
N ILE A 741 43.84 -64.08 -22.46
CA ILE A 741 43.05 -63.38 -23.49
C ILE A 741 41.52 -63.34 -23.32
N GLY A 742 41.00 -62.12 -23.17
CA GLY A 742 39.70 -61.75 -23.70
C GLY A 742 38.62 -61.48 -22.65
N ASN A 743 38.10 -60.25 -22.70
CA ASN A 743 36.82 -59.78 -22.17
C ASN A 743 36.55 -59.97 -20.68
N VAL A 744 36.65 -58.87 -19.94
CA VAL A 744 35.89 -58.69 -18.70
C VAL A 744 35.07 -57.42 -18.83
N SER A 745 33.83 -57.60 -19.26
CA SER A 745 32.71 -56.77 -18.82
C SER A 745 32.47 -57.03 -17.33
N ILE A 746 32.50 -55.98 -16.51
CA ILE A 746 31.92 -55.99 -15.16
C ILE A 746 30.80 -54.97 -15.11
N GLU A 747 29.63 -55.55 -14.89
CA GLU A 747 28.34 -55.01 -14.51
C GLU A 747 28.44 -54.29 -13.14
N ILE A 748 27.99 -53.03 -13.10
CA ILE A 748 27.63 -52.37 -11.84
C ILE A 748 26.10 -52.31 -11.80
N ILE A 749 25.52 -53.13 -10.91
CA ILE A 749 24.14 -52.98 -10.45
C ILE A 749 24.10 -51.71 -9.59
N SER A 750 23.59 -50.62 -10.15
CA SER A 750 23.20 -49.46 -9.36
C SER A 750 21.79 -49.68 -8.81
N ASN A 751 21.64 -49.55 -7.49
CA ASN A 751 20.39 -49.01 -6.96
C ASN A 751 20.56 -47.50 -6.93
N ILE A 752 20.19 -46.87 -8.04
CA ILE A 752 19.51 -45.58 -8.24
C ILE A 752 19.57 -45.30 -9.76
N ASN A 753 18.41 -45.00 -10.33
CA ASN A 753 18.14 -44.85 -11.75
C ASN A 753 18.84 -43.64 -12.38
N SER A 754 19.44 -43.88 -13.56
CA SER A 754 19.52 -43.05 -14.78
C SER A 754 20.11 -41.62 -14.70
N THR A 755 21.02 -41.15 -15.59
CA THR A 755 21.27 -41.53 -17.00
C THR A 755 22.67 -41.10 -17.47
N LEU A 756 23.19 -41.87 -18.42
CA LEU A 756 24.44 -41.78 -19.20
C LEU A 756 24.57 -40.49 -20.06
N ILE A 757 25.78 -39.92 -20.22
CA ILE A 757 26.38 -39.44 -21.50
C ILE A 757 27.94 -39.55 -21.42
N TYR A 758 28.56 -40.00 -22.52
CA TYR A 758 30.01 -40.08 -22.80
C TYR A 758 30.56 -38.77 -23.40
N GLY A 759 31.85 -38.48 -23.22
CA GLY A 759 32.62 -37.68 -24.20
C GLY A 759 33.73 -36.80 -23.61
N GLU A 760 34.94 -36.98 -24.13
CA GLU A 760 36.08 -36.08 -23.93
C GLU A 760 35.82 -34.74 -24.63
N THR A 761 35.78 -33.65 -23.88
CA THR A 761 36.57 -32.41 -24.08
C THR A 761 36.23 -31.41 -22.97
N THR A 762 37.24 -30.67 -22.55
CA THR A 762 37.22 -29.64 -21.52
C THR A 762 36.30 -28.49 -21.88
N ASP A 763 35.08 -28.49 -21.33
CA ASP A 763 34.21 -27.33 -21.26
C ASP A 763 34.27 -26.68 -19.88
N TYR A 764 34.45 -25.36 -19.87
CA TYR A 764 34.20 -24.53 -18.71
C TYR A 764 32.74 -24.66 -18.33
N ILE A 765 32.46 -25.50 -17.33
CA ILE A 765 31.18 -25.50 -16.63
C ILE A 765 31.08 -24.14 -15.94
N PHE A 766 30.16 -23.29 -16.39
CA PHE A 766 29.61 -22.25 -15.52
C PHE A 766 28.87 -22.97 -14.41
N VAL A 767 29.57 -23.29 -13.32
CA VAL A 767 28.93 -23.68 -12.07
C VAL A 767 28.22 -22.43 -11.62
N LYS A 768 26.90 -22.36 -11.85
CA LYS A 768 26.03 -21.46 -11.09
C LYS A 768 26.42 -21.65 -9.63
N ALA A 769 26.90 -20.59 -8.99
CA ALA A 769 27.30 -20.63 -7.60
C ALA A 769 26.27 -21.43 -6.79
N GLY A 770 26.73 -22.52 -6.21
CA GLY A 770 25.88 -23.56 -5.64
C GLY A 770 25.38 -23.17 -4.26
N THR A 771 24.37 -23.90 -3.78
CA THR A 771 24.01 -23.91 -2.37
C THR A 771 24.73 -25.06 -1.68
N CYS A 772 25.42 -24.84 -0.57
CA CYS A 772 25.97 -25.93 0.25
C CYS A 772 25.36 -25.94 1.65
N THR A 773 25.40 -27.10 2.31
CA THR A 773 24.98 -27.25 3.70
C THR A 773 26.20 -27.51 4.58
N VAL A 774 26.36 -26.74 5.65
CA VAL A 774 27.49 -26.85 6.59
C VAL A 774 27.01 -27.33 7.97
N ASN A 775 27.74 -28.26 8.57
CA ASN A 775 27.41 -28.84 9.87
C ASN A 775 28.50 -28.59 10.93
N SER A 776 29.61 -27.95 10.56
CA SER A 776 30.73 -27.67 11.45
C SER A 776 31.42 -26.33 11.13
N CYS A 777 32.22 -25.82 12.08
CA CYS A 777 33.03 -24.62 11.86
C CYS A 777 34.07 -24.80 10.74
N ASP A 778 34.54 -26.03 10.52
CA ASP A 778 35.47 -26.37 9.45
C ASP A 778 34.77 -26.43 8.10
N ASP A 779 33.55 -26.97 8.06
CA ASP A 779 32.72 -26.98 6.85
C ASP A 779 32.43 -25.54 6.40
N LEU A 780 32.11 -24.65 7.34
CA LEU A 780 31.87 -23.23 7.06
C LEU A 780 33.14 -22.52 6.55
N LEU A 781 34.29 -22.74 7.18
CA LEU A 781 35.55 -22.16 6.73
C LEU A 781 35.94 -22.67 5.35
N ASN A 782 35.75 -23.96 5.09
CA ASN A 782 36.03 -24.57 3.79
C ASN A 782 35.09 -24.02 2.72
N ALA A 783 33.78 -23.95 2.99
CA ALA A 783 32.80 -23.42 2.04
C ALA A 783 33.02 -21.93 1.71
N VAL A 784 33.45 -21.12 2.70
CA VAL A 784 33.74 -19.69 2.50
C VAL A 784 35.06 -19.46 1.75
N ASN A 785 36.00 -20.40 1.82
CA ASN A 785 37.28 -20.32 1.10
C ASN A 785 37.28 -21.14 -0.21
N ASP A 786 36.19 -21.86 -0.50
CA ASP A 786 36.02 -22.68 -1.70
C ASP A 786 35.80 -21.75 -2.88
N THR A 787 36.91 -21.37 -3.50
CA THR A 787 36.96 -20.44 -4.62
C THR A 787 37.38 -21.18 -5.89
N ASN A 788 36.80 -20.80 -7.03
CA ASN A 788 37.25 -21.29 -8.32
C ASN A 788 38.61 -20.66 -8.70
N ASN A 789 39.17 -21.08 -9.82
CA ASN A 789 40.44 -20.57 -10.36
C ASN A 789 40.42 -19.05 -10.71
N GLN A 790 39.31 -18.34 -10.51
CA GLN A 790 39.15 -16.89 -10.67
C GLN A 790 39.01 -16.14 -9.33
N ASN A 791 39.20 -16.82 -8.18
CA ASN A 791 38.96 -16.30 -6.83
C ASN A 791 37.48 -15.91 -6.55
N GLU A 792 36.52 -16.43 -7.30
CA GLU A 792 35.09 -16.28 -7.00
C GLU A 792 34.60 -17.47 -6.17
N ASN A 793 33.73 -17.24 -5.19
CA ASN A 793 33.22 -18.32 -4.34
C ASN A 793 32.36 -19.29 -5.14
N ASN A 794 32.64 -20.59 -5.00
CA ASN A 794 31.86 -21.65 -5.61
C ASN A 794 30.43 -21.74 -5.03
N TYR A 795 30.19 -21.17 -3.84
CA TYR A 795 28.89 -21.08 -3.21
C TYR A 795 28.44 -19.63 -3.02
N ASN A 796 27.22 -19.31 -3.48
CA ASN A 796 26.58 -18.02 -3.20
C ASN A 796 25.64 -18.08 -2.00
N THR A 797 25.28 -19.29 -1.56
CA THR A 797 24.37 -19.53 -0.43
C THR A 797 24.90 -20.68 0.41
N ILE A 798 25.15 -20.43 1.69
CA ILE A 798 25.61 -21.44 2.64
C ILE A 798 24.50 -21.65 3.67
N ILE A 799 23.92 -22.84 3.69
CA ILE A 799 22.82 -23.24 4.57
C ILE A 799 23.41 -23.94 5.78
N PHE A 800 23.02 -23.55 6.98
CA PHE A 800 23.42 -24.30 8.18
C PHE A 800 22.55 -25.56 8.28
N GLY A 801 23.17 -26.72 8.50
CA GLY A 801 22.48 -28.02 8.68
C GLY A 801 22.43 -28.49 10.13
N SER A 802 23.19 -27.85 11.03
CA SER A 802 23.17 -28.09 12.48
C SER A 802 23.67 -26.86 13.26
N ASP A 803 23.36 -26.79 14.55
CA ASP A 803 23.96 -25.80 15.46
C ASP A 803 25.43 -26.18 15.72
N PHE A 804 26.37 -25.24 15.57
CA PHE A 804 27.78 -25.44 15.91
C PHE A 804 28.46 -24.15 16.36
N GLU A 805 29.54 -24.26 17.13
CA GLU A 805 30.29 -23.10 17.64
C GLU A 805 31.40 -22.69 16.65
N ILE A 806 31.47 -21.41 16.27
CA ILE A 806 32.55 -20.81 15.50
C ILE A 806 33.78 -20.69 16.40
N ALA A 807 34.74 -21.57 16.19
CA ALA A 807 36.01 -21.62 16.90
C ALA A 807 37.20 -21.14 16.06
N LYS A 808 36.94 -20.37 14.99
CA LYS A 808 37.94 -19.78 14.08
C LYS A 808 37.51 -18.37 13.66
N ASN A 809 38.47 -17.52 13.29
CA ASN A 809 38.15 -16.22 12.68
C ASN A 809 37.70 -16.44 11.24
N ILE A 810 36.47 -16.08 10.89
CA ILE A 810 35.89 -16.30 9.56
C ILE A 810 35.38 -14.96 9.04
N THR A 811 35.75 -14.58 7.81
CA THR A 811 35.20 -13.41 7.12
C THR A 811 34.33 -13.87 5.98
N ILE A 812 33.05 -13.50 5.99
CA ILE A 812 32.09 -13.82 4.94
C ILE A 812 32.18 -12.76 3.84
N PRO A 813 32.56 -13.14 2.60
CA PRO A 813 32.61 -12.26 1.43
C PRO A 813 31.25 -11.63 1.09
N SER A 814 31.25 -10.51 0.36
CA SER A 814 30.04 -9.73 0.04
C SER A 814 29.04 -10.44 -0.88
N ASP A 815 29.52 -11.42 -1.64
CA ASP A 815 28.78 -12.25 -2.60
C ASP A 815 28.15 -13.50 -1.98
N ILE A 816 28.44 -13.81 -0.70
CA ILE A 816 27.88 -14.97 0.01
C ILE A 816 26.64 -14.58 0.83
N THR A 817 25.59 -15.40 0.73
CA THR A 817 24.43 -15.40 1.61
C THR A 817 24.53 -16.54 2.63
N LEU A 818 24.52 -16.24 3.92
CA LEU A 818 24.38 -17.23 4.97
C LEU A 818 22.89 -17.44 5.29
N ASP A 819 22.40 -18.65 5.10
CA ASP A 819 21.05 -19.06 5.46
C ASP A 819 21.07 -19.79 6.80
N CYS A 820 20.73 -19.05 7.86
CA CYS A 820 20.68 -19.52 9.24
C CYS A 820 19.23 -19.68 9.72
N ARG A 821 18.28 -19.97 8.83
CA ARG A 821 16.86 -20.06 9.18
C ARG A 821 16.56 -21.15 10.21
N ASN A 822 17.23 -22.29 10.06
CA ASN A 822 16.99 -23.50 10.86
C ASN A 822 17.99 -23.72 12.01
N TYR A 823 19.19 -23.16 11.93
CA TYR A 823 20.29 -23.44 12.87
C TYR A 823 21.19 -22.22 13.05
N ILE A 824 21.78 -22.08 14.24
CA ILE A 824 22.47 -20.86 14.68
C ILE A 824 23.91 -21.16 15.07
N PRO A 825 24.89 -20.44 14.49
CA PRO A 825 26.25 -20.49 15.01
C PRO A 825 26.39 -19.64 16.28
N SER A 826 26.98 -20.20 17.33
CA SER A 826 27.51 -19.42 18.45
C SER A 826 28.99 -19.13 18.23
N THR A 827 29.49 -17.96 18.61
CA THR A 827 30.94 -17.67 18.51
C THR A 827 31.64 -18.01 19.81
N LYS A 828 32.70 -18.83 19.73
CA LYS A 828 33.56 -19.10 20.90
C LYS A 828 34.31 -17.84 21.31
N ALA A 829 34.40 -17.59 22.62
CA ALA A 829 35.10 -16.43 23.15
C ALA A 829 36.54 -16.33 22.59
N GLY A 830 36.88 -15.19 21.98
CA GLY A 830 38.18 -14.93 21.35
C GLY A 830 38.21 -15.10 19.82
N TYR A 831 37.14 -15.61 19.21
CA TYR A 831 37.01 -15.72 17.75
C TYR A 831 35.95 -14.78 17.20
N THR A 832 36.10 -14.39 15.94
CA THR A 832 35.28 -13.38 15.27
C THR A 832 34.69 -13.89 13.96
N LEU A 833 33.41 -13.59 13.75
CA LEU A 833 32.74 -13.73 12.45
C LEU A 833 32.54 -12.33 11.86
N THR A 834 33.27 -11.99 10.80
CA THR A 834 33.13 -10.71 10.09
C THR A 834 32.19 -10.88 8.91
N LEU A 835 31.15 -10.06 8.81
CA LEU A 835 30.11 -10.17 7.77
C LEU A 835 30.19 -9.02 6.77
N ASN A 836 30.62 -9.34 5.54
CA ASN A 836 30.51 -8.43 4.38
C ASN A 836 29.34 -8.81 3.45
N GLY A 837 28.84 -10.06 3.53
CA GLY A 837 27.73 -10.60 2.72
C GLY A 837 26.33 -10.46 3.34
N THR A 838 25.38 -11.27 2.88
CA THR A 838 24.00 -11.27 3.40
C THR A 838 23.81 -12.39 4.43
N ILE A 839 23.02 -12.18 5.48
CA ILE A 839 22.59 -13.23 6.41
C ILE A 839 21.07 -13.26 6.53
N ILE A 840 20.47 -14.46 6.50
CA ILE A 840 19.03 -14.70 6.63
C ILE A 840 18.76 -15.44 7.95
N LEU A 841 17.82 -14.93 8.75
CA LEU A 841 17.48 -15.44 10.09
C LEU A 841 15.98 -15.78 10.17
N GLU A 842 15.59 -16.90 10.79
CA GLU A 842 14.16 -17.25 11.03
C GLU A 842 13.84 -17.70 12.48
N THR A 843 14.80 -18.24 13.26
CA THR A 843 14.58 -18.62 14.68
C THR A 843 15.80 -18.52 15.62
N LYS A 844 15.49 -18.30 16.92
CA LYS A 844 16.21 -18.60 18.20
C LYS A 844 17.53 -17.92 18.61
N LEU A 845 17.71 -16.60 18.43
CA LEU A 845 18.73 -15.85 19.19
C LEU A 845 18.37 -15.71 20.68
N PHE A 846 18.54 -16.77 21.47
CA PHE A 846 18.68 -16.66 22.92
C PHE A 846 20.16 -16.78 23.26
N GLY A 847 20.84 -15.63 23.37
CA GLY A 847 22.15 -15.51 24.03
C GLY A 847 23.27 -14.92 23.18
N ASN A 848 23.67 -13.69 23.53
CA ASN A 848 25.01 -13.07 23.39
C ASN A 848 25.92 -13.41 22.19
N ALA A 849 25.39 -13.70 21.01
CA ALA A 849 26.20 -13.69 19.78
C ALA A 849 26.46 -12.23 19.39
N VAL A 850 27.60 -11.69 19.81
CA VAL A 850 28.06 -10.35 19.47
C VAL A 850 28.44 -10.35 17.99
N LEU A 851 27.47 -10.10 17.11
CA LEU A 851 27.74 -9.49 15.81
C LEU A 851 28.51 -8.20 16.12
N ASN A 852 29.80 -8.18 15.78
CA ASN A 852 30.67 -7.06 16.13
C ASN A 852 30.10 -5.77 15.50
N LYS A 853 30.18 -4.62 16.20
CA LYS A 853 29.52 -3.36 15.83
C LYS A 853 29.93 -2.79 14.45
N ASN A 854 30.90 -3.41 13.77
CA ASN A 854 31.42 -3.04 12.46
C ASN A 854 31.20 -4.20 11.46
N TYR A 855 29.98 -4.33 10.92
CA TYR A 855 29.71 -5.22 9.78
C TYR A 855 29.32 -4.37 8.57
N SER A 856 29.72 -4.73 7.35
CA SER A 856 29.38 -3.97 6.12
C SER A 856 28.26 -4.62 5.30
N GLY A 857 27.94 -5.88 5.62
CA GLY A 857 26.91 -6.68 4.97
C GLY A 857 25.46 -6.36 5.38
N LYS A 858 24.51 -7.15 4.86
CA LYS A 858 23.06 -6.96 5.02
C LYS A 858 22.43 -8.08 5.86
N VAL A 859 21.66 -7.73 6.88
CA VAL A 859 20.96 -8.67 7.78
C VAL A 859 19.47 -8.69 7.46
N ILE A 860 18.94 -9.86 7.10
CA ILE A 860 17.52 -10.10 6.77
C ILE A 860 16.90 -11.04 7.81
N ALA A 861 15.85 -10.60 8.50
CA ALA A 861 15.06 -11.41 9.42
C ALA A 861 13.72 -11.80 8.78
N GLU A 862 13.50 -13.09 8.55
CA GLU A 862 12.22 -13.65 8.08
C GLU A 862 11.33 -13.98 9.28
N VAL A 863 10.15 -13.35 9.35
CA VAL A 863 9.26 -13.46 10.52
C VAL A 863 7.85 -13.90 10.13
N SER A 864 7.37 -14.92 10.82
CA SER A 864 6.05 -15.53 10.60
C SER A 864 5.08 -15.34 11.78
N THR A 865 5.53 -14.73 12.87
CA THR A 865 4.71 -14.52 14.08
C THR A 865 5.01 -13.17 14.73
N ARG A 866 4.06 -12.66 15.51
CA ARG A 866 4.20 -11.46 16.35
C ARG A 866 5.43 -11.50 17.25
N GLU A 867 5.67 -12.64 17.91
CA GLU A 867 6.76 -12.77 18.89
C GLU A 867 8.13 -12.60 18.24
N LYS A 868 8.31 -13.17 17.04
CA LYS A 868 9.52 -13.00 16.24
C LYS A 868 9.67 -11.56 15.75
N PHE A 869 8.58 -10.95 15.26
CA PHE A 869 8.58 -9.56 14.82
C PHE A 869 9.01 -8.61 15.96
N ASN A 870 8.38 -8.72 17.13
CA ASN A 870 8.71 -7.90 18.30
C ASN A 870 10.15 -8.12 18.80
N TYR A 871 10.65 -9.36 18.71
CA TYR A 871 12.01 -9.68 19.10
C TYR A 871 13.04 -8.90 18.25
N PHE A 872 12.93 -8.95 16.92
CA PHE A 872 13.85 -8.27 16.01
C PHE A 872 13.68 -6.74 16.02
N CYS A 873 12.50 -6.24 16.39
CA CYS A 873 12.26 -4.81 16.59
C CYS A 873 12.81 -4.26 17.93
N GLY A 874 12.99 -5.10 18.96
CA GLY A 874 13.29 -4.65 20.34
C GLY A 874 14.66 -5.03 20.91
N HIS A 875 15.53 -5.72 20.16
CA HIS A 875 16.85 -6.15 20.63
C HIS A 875 18.01 -5.38 19.98
N VAL A 876 19.17 -5.42 20.63
CA VAL A 876 20.45 -4.79 20.24
C VAL A 876 21.05 -5.34 18.94
N THR A 877 20.41 -6.33 18.35
CA THR A 877 20.90 -7.05 17.17
C THR A 877 20.63 -6.20 15.93
N PRO A 878 21.64 -5.82 15.15
CA PRO A 878 21.44 -4.88 14.07
C PRO A 878 20.83 -5.60 12.85
N VAL A 879 19.55 -5.31 12.57
CA VAL A 879 18.77 -5.89 11.46
C VAL A 879 18.48 -4.79 10.44
N ASP A 880 18.83 -5.02 9.17
CA ASP A 880 18.60 -4.04 8.09
C ASP A 880 17.24 -4.25 7.42
N VAL A 881 16.76 -5.52 7.33
CA VAL A 881 15.45 -5.87 6.73
C VAL A 881 14.69 -6.87 7.60
N ILE A 882 13.44 -6.57 7.92
CA ILE A 882 12.47 -7.53 8.47
C ILE A 882 11.49 -7.89 7.36
N LYS A 883 11.42 -9.17 6.98
CA LYS A 883 10.56 -9.67 5.90
C LYS A 883 9.46 -10.56 6.48
N LEU A 884 8.19 -10.22 6.21
CA LEU A 884 7.06 -11.03 6.65
C LEU A 884 6.93 -12.31 5.81
N MET A 885 6.66 -13.41 6.49
CA MET A 885 6.42 -14.72 5.89
C MET A 885 5.00 -15.23 6.14
N ALA A 886 4.20 -14.51 6.93
CA ALA A 886 2.79 -14.78 7.21
C ALA A 886 2.08 -13.53 7.72
N ASP A 887 0.74 -13.53 7.71
CA ASP A 887 -0.08 -12.47 8.29
C ASP A 887 0.08 -12.39 9.83
N ILE A 888 0.21 -11.18 10.38
CA ILE A 888 0.28 -10.90 11.82
C ILE A 888 -0.98 -10.12 12.23
N LEU A 889 -2.07 -10.84 12.54
CA LEU A 889 -3.41 -10.27 12.75
C LEU A 889 -3.87 -10.12 14.22
N ASP A 890 -2.94 -9.99 15.15
CA ASP A 890 -3.23 -9.90 16.60
C ASP A 890 -3.35 -8.44 17.08
N ASP A 891 -4.37 -8.12 17.90
CA ASP A 891 -4.56 -6.78 18.50
C ASP A 891 -3.59 -6.46 19.65
N THR A 892 -2.95 -7.50 20.19
CA THR A 892 -2.02 -7.41 21.33
C THR A 892 -0.56 -7.34 20.90
N VAL A 893 -0.29 -6.99 19.62
CA VAL A 893 1.05 -6.62 19.13
C VAL A 893 1.54 -5.43 19.94
N LYS A 894 2.32 -5.71 20.99
CA LYS A 894 3.15 -4.71 21.67
C LYS A 894 4.11 -4.13 20.62
N GLU A 895 3.98 -2.83 20.41
CA GLU A 895 5.00 -1.82 20.07
C GLU A 895 6.29 -2.31 19.37
N ILE A 896 6.55 -1.77 18.17
CA ILE A 896 7.92 -1.50 17.73
C ILE A 896 8.45 -0.42 18.66
N THR A 897 9.09 -0.85 19.74
CA THR A 897 9.88 0.06 20.57
C THR A 897 11.26 0.16 19.94
N LEU A 898 11.52 1.29 19.28
CA LEU A 898 12.85 1.66 18.83
C LEU A 898 13.66 2.10 20.06
N ASP A 899 14.09 1.11 20.82
CA ASP A 899 15.10 1.26 21.87
C ASP A 899 16.44 0.80 21.28
N ARG A 900 17.24 1.72 20.68
CA ARG A 900 18.72 1.83 20.80
C ARG A 900 19.48 2.40 19.59
N GLU A 901 20.39 3.33 19.93
CA GLU A 901 21.85 3.42 19.65
C GLU A 901 22.48 2.97 18.31
N THR A 902 21.73 2.83 17.20
CA THR A 902 22.33 2.51 15.89
C THR A 902 21.86 3.47 14.78
N ASP A 903 22.81 4.09 14.06
CA ASP A 903 22.61 5.06 12.96
C ASP A 903 22.18 4.39 11.63
N ARG A 904 21.39 3.31 11.65
CA ARG A 904 21.01 2.56 10.44
C ARG A 904 19.52 2.62 10.09
N ASP A 905 19.27 2.53 8.78
CA ASP A 905 17.94 2.46 8.19
C ASP A 905 17.34 1.06 8.36
N LEU A 906 16.08 0.99 8.77
CA LEU A 906 15.33 -0.26 8.91
C LEU A 906 14.31 -0.39 7.78
N THR A 907 14.29 -1.51 7.07
CA THR A 907 13.22 -1.83 6.12
C THR A 907 12.32 -2.94 6.66
N VAL A 908 11.02 -2.72 6.69
CA VAL A 908 10.01 -3.75 6.96
C VAL A 908 9.32 -4.10 5.63
N ASP A 909 9.67 -5.24 5.07
CA ASP A 909 9.05 -5.79 3.86
C ASP A 909 7.86 -6.69 4.22
N LEU A 910 6.65 -6.23 3.93
CA LEU A 910 5.41 -6.96 4.15
C LEU A 910 5.28 -8.17 3.23
N ASN A 911 6.01 -8.21 2.10
CA ASN A 911 6.05 -9.38 1.22
C ASN A 911 4.65 -9.94 0.85
N GLY A 912 3.67 -9.03 0.68
CA GLY A 912 2.29 -9.34 0.33
C GLY A 912 1.37 -9.69 1.51
N TYR A 913 1.90 -9.79 2.72
CA TYR A 913 1.16 -10.14 3.93
C TYR A 913 0.57 -8.90 4.65
N SER A 914 -0.31 -9.19 5.60
CA SER A 914 -1.09 -8.22 6.36
C SER A 914 -0.65 -8.14 7.82
N MET A 915 -0.60 -6.93 8.37
CA MET A 915 -0.47 -6.67 9.80
C MET A 915 -1.71 -5.95 10.32
N LYS A 916 -2.19 -6.32 11.52
CA LYS A 916 -3.38 -5.68 12.11
C LYS A 916 -3.11 -4.32 12.71
N LYS A 917 -1.98 -4.13 13.38
CA LYS A 917 -1.58 -2.85 13.98
C LYS A 917 -0.06 -2.77 14.14
N ILE A 918 0.48 -1.57 13.97
CA ILE A 918 1.88 -1.26 14.25
C ILE A 918 1.97 0.01 15.09
N THR A 919 2.77 -0.03 16.15
CA THR A 919 3.06 1.13 17.00
C THR A 919 4.55 1.37 16.97
N ILE A 920 4.99 2.61 16.68
CA ILE A 920 6.38 3.01 16.58
C ILE A 920 6.67 3.96 17.75
N ASN A 921 7.52 3.52 18.68
CA ASN A 921 7.90 4.25 19.89
C ASN A 921 9.38 4.62 19.89
N ASN A 922 9.71 5.82 20.37
CA ASN A 922 11.07 6.15 20.78
C ASN A 922 11.28 5.67 22.22
N GLY A 923 12.15 4.69 22.41
CA GLY A 923 12.31 4.04 23.72
C GLY A 923 13.11 4.84 24.76
N ASN A 924 13.79 5.93 24.35
CA ASN A 924 14.45 6.83 25.31
C ASN A 924 14.47 8.30 24.86
N ALA A 925 14.04 9.22 25.71
CA ALA A 925 13.84 10.65 25.42
C ALA A 925 15.15 11.46 25.20
N THR A 926 16.30 10.80 25.14
CA THR A 926 17.63 11.45 25.08
C THR A 926 18.45 11.06 23.84
N SER A 927 17.93 10.21 22.96
CA SER A 927 18.64 9.75 21.75
C SER A 927 18.75 10.86 20.68
N LYS A 928 19.95 11.04 20.11
CA LYS A 928 20.32 12.08 19.13
C LYS A 928 20.30 11.60 17.66
N TYR A 929 19.78 10.40 17.39
CA TYR A 929 20.02 9.70 16.13
C TYR A 929 18.89 9.89 15.11
N CYS A 930 19.26 9.98 13.83
CA CYS A 930 18.32 10.07 12.71
C CYS A 930 17.97 8.64 12.25
N HIS A 931 16.68 8.31 12.17
CA HIS A 931 16.24 6.99 11.71
C HIS A 931 15.40 7.11 10.43
N ASN A 932 15.77 6.39 9.35
CA ASN A 932 14.85 6.13 8.24
C ASN A 932 14.24 4.73 8.39
N ILE A 933 12.92 4.66 8.45
CA ILE A 933 12.16 3.42 8.50
C ILE A 933 11.36 3.31 7.22
N THR A 934 11.51 2.20 6.49
CA THR A 934 10.80 1.98 5.24
C THR A 934 9.90 0.75 5.35
N PHE A 935 8.59 0.94 5.28
CA PHE A 935 7.63 -0.12 5.03
C PHE A 935 7.48 -0.32 3.53
N THR A 936 7.71 -1.53 3.05
CA THR A 936 7.59 -1.88 1.63
C THR A 936 6.84 -3.19 1.47
N SER A 937 6.41 -3.52 0.25
CA SER A 937 5.97 -4.87 -0.08
C SER A 937 6.50 -5.28 -1.45
N THR A 938 7.22 -6.41 -1.52
CA THR A 938 7.98 -6.83 -2.71
C THR A 938 7.23 -7.75 -3.69
N THR A 939 6.20 -8.47 -3.26
CA THR A 939 5.50 -9.50 -4.07
C THR A 939 4.08 -9.09 -4.51
N SER A 940 3.30 -8.51 -3.61
CA SER A 940 1.97 -7.92 -3.85
C SER A 940 1.72 -6.79 -2.86
N THR A 941 0.60 -6.05 -2.97
CA THR A 941 0.31 -4.97 -2.01
C THR A 941 0.15 -5.53 -0.60
N GLY A 942 1.09 -5.21 0.29
CA GLY A 942 1.01 -5.55 1.71
C GLY A 942 0.03 -4.64 2.43
N ARG A 943 -0.57 -5.08 3.54
CA ARG A 943 -1.63 -4.33 4.23
C ARG A 943 -1.28 -4.09 5.70
N ILE A 944 -1.49 -2.87 6.19
CA ILE A 944 -1.33 -2.54 7.62
C ILE A 944 -2.68 -2.01 8.13
N GLY A 945 -3.16 -2.46 9.28
CA GLY A 945 -4.42 -2.01 9.86
C GLY A 945 -5.63 -2.94 9.62
N VAL A 946 -5.41 -4.12 9.06
CA VAL A 946 -6.50 -5.03 8.68
C VAL A 946 -7.24 -5.52 9.92
N GLY A 947 -8.47 -5.05 10.11
CA GLY A 947 -9.34 -5.42 11.24
C GLY A 947 -9.13 -4.61 12.53
N SER A 948 -8.35 -3.52 12.51
CA SER A 948 -8.21 -2.61 13.66
C SER A 948 -9.44 -1.69 13.81
N THR A 949 -9.92 -1.47 15.05
CA THR A 949 -11.10 -0.63 15.34
C THR A 949 -10.77 0.84 15.62
N THR A 950 -9.49 1.20 15.70
CA THR A 950 -9.04 2.57 16.01
C THR A 950 -7.88 3.01 15.13
N TYR A 951 -6.66 2.50 15.37
CA TYR A 951 -5.44 2.93 14.67
C TYR A 951 -4.71 1.74 14.01
N GLY A 952 -4.35 1.87 12.73
CA GLY A 952 -3.52 0.89 12.02
C GLY A 952 -2.02 1.12 12.22
N VAL A 953 -1.59 2.39 12.15
CA VAL A 953 -0.23 2.85 12.45
C VAL A 953 -0.31 3.87 13.59
N VAL A 954 0.49 3.70 14.64
CA VAL A 954 0.62 4.64 15.76
C VAL A 954 2.07 5.11 15.82
N ILE A 955 2.31 6.42 15.86
CA ILE A 955 3.65 7.01 15.96
C ILE A 955 3.69 7.84 17.25
N ASN A 956 4.46 7.42 18.24
CA ASN A 956 4.60 8.14 19.51
C ASN A 956 5.79 9.12 19.48
N ARG A 957 5.74 10.19 20.28
CA ARG A 957 6.64 11.38 20.21
C ARG A 957 8.13 11.01 20.05
N PHE A 958 8.73 11.51 18.95
CA PHE A 958 10.18 11.52 18.74
C PHE A 958 10.77 12.89 19.07
N LEU A 959 11.96 12.92 19.66
CA LEU A 959 12.70 14.15 19.95
C LEU A 959 13.84 14.41 18.94
N ALA A 960 14.15 13.43 18.09
CA ALA A 960 15.15 13.51 17.01
C ALA A 960 14.47 13.41 15.63
N PRO A 961 15.12 13.90 14.54
CA PRO A 961 14.58 13.79 13.18
C PRO A 961 14.36 12.33 12.78
N TYR A 962 13.26 12.05 12.09
CA TYR A 962 12.99 10.73 11.54
C TYR A 962 12.29 10.84 10.18
N THR A 963 12.50 9.81 9.37
CA THR A 963 11.78 9.62 8.10
C THR A 963 11.09 8.26 8.13
N ILE A 964 9.77 8.22 8.01
CA ILE A 964 9.03 6.97 7.80
C ILE A 964 8.50 6.96 6.38
N THR A 965 8.85 5.95 5.60
CA THR A 965 8.43 5.79 4.20
C THR A 965 7.56 4.56 4.06
N PHE A 966 6.44 4.66 3.37
CA PHE A 966 5.58 3.54 2.96
C PHE A 966 5.63 3.41 1.44
N LYS A 967 5.88 2.21 0.90
CA LYS A 967 6.00 1.94 -0.55
C LYS A 967 5.25 0.66 -0.91
N ASN A 968 4.25 0.73 -1.78
CA ASN A 968 3.41 -0.43 -2.16
C ASN A 968 2.72 -1.10 -0.95
N VAL A 969 2.22 -0.30 -0.01
CA VAL A 969 1.54 -0.77 1.19
C VAL A 969 0.19 -0.06 1.32
N ASP A 970 -0.89 -0.82 1.51
CA ASP A 970 -2.20 -0.29 1.90
C ASP A 970 -2.24 -0.08 3.41
N ILE A 971 -2.70 1.09 3.86
CA ILE A 971 -2.87 1.39 5.30
C ILE A 971 -4.35 1.60 5.59
N TYR A 972 -4.84 0.91 6.62
CA TYR A 972 -6.23 0.94 7.09
C TYR A 972 -6.23 1.50 8.53
N GLY A 973 -7.08 2.48 8.83
CA GLY A 973 -7.21 3.04 10.18
C GLY A 973 -7.80 4.44 10.20
N THR A 974 -8.25 4.90 11.37
CA THR A 974 -8.70 6.29 11.56
C THR A 974 -7.50 7.18 11.87
N ASN A 975 -7.43 8.38 11.26
CA ASN A 975 -6.32 9.30 11.47
C ASN A 975 -6.44 9.98 12.84
N GLY A 976 -5.62 9.57 13.80
CA GLY A 976 -5.52 10.20 15.13
C GLY A 976 -4.21 10.92 15.31
N ILE A 977 -3.97 12.01 14.56
CA ILE A 977 -3.07 13.03 15.09
C ILE A 977 -3.84 13.67 16.23
N ASN A 978 -3.32 13.57 17.46
CA ASN A 978 -4.00 14.08 18.64
C ASN A 978 -3.91 15.62 18.70
N TYR A 979 -4.57 16.28 17.75
CA TYR A 979 -4.97 17.69 17.75
C TYR A 979 -6.31 17.81 17.00
N GLY A 980 -7.41 17.66 17.74
CA GLY A 980 -8.73 18.17 17.35
C GLY A 980 -9.36 17.58 16.08
N GLY A 981 -9.96 16.40 16.24
CA GLY A 981 -11.14 15.88 15.53
C GLY A 981 -11.33 16.18 14.05
N TYR A 982 -11.02 15.21 13.18
CA TYR A 982 -11.79 14.86 11.97
C TYR A 982 -11.47 13.39 11.61
N GLU A 983 -12.50 12.57 11.37
CA GLU A 983 -12.38 11.19 10.92
C GLU A 983 -12.31 11.13 9.37
N GLN A 984 -11.20 10.67 8.81
CA GLN A 984 -11.11 10.23 7.42
C GLN A 984 -10.29 8.94 7.32
N LEU A 985 -10.81 7.97 6.55
CA LEU A 985 -10.06 6.84 6.02
C LEU A 985 -9.13 7.36 4.93
N VAL A 986 -7.81 7.22 5.09
CA VAL A 986 -6.85 7.55 4.04
C VAL A 986 -6.31 6.26 3.42
N LYS A 987 -6.73 5.95 2.20
CA LYS A 987 -6.06 4.95 1.36
C LYS A 987 -4.86 5.62 0.68
N LEU A 988 -3.64 5.31 1.11
CA LEU A 988 -2.41 5.81 0.48
C LEU A 988 -1.97 4.83 -0.62
N ASP A 989 -2.39 5.06 -1.86
CA ASP A 989 -2.11 4.13 -2.97
C ASP A 989 -0.71 4.28 -3.62
N LYS A 990 0.12 5.26 -3.21
CA LYS A 990 1.49 5.45 -3.74
C LYS A 990 2.39 6.07 -2.68
N THR A 991 3.70 5.82 -2.80
CA THR A 991 4.75 6.11 -1.82
C THR A 991 4.49 7.33 -0.95
N ALA A 992 4.38 7.14 0.36
CA ALA A 992 4.16 8.23 1.32
C ALA A 992 5.37 8.34 2.26
N THR A 993 5.87 9.55 2.47
CA THR A 993 6.99 9.80 3.38
C THR A 993 6.59 10.81 4.45
N ILE A 994 6.64 10.40 5.71
CA ILE A 994 6.44 11.25 6.89
C ILE A 994 7.82 11.69 7.36
N LYS A 995 8.08 13.00 7.40
CA LYS A 995 9.33 13.58 7.90
C LYS A 995 9.05 14.46 9.11
N ASN A 996 9.81 14.26 10.18
CA ASN A 996 9.93 15.27 11.23
C ASN A 996 11.26 16.02 11.06
N LEU A 997 11.17 17.29 10.69
CA LEU A 997 12.30 18.21 10.53
C LEU A 997 12.45 19.03 11.81
N ALA A 998 12.99 18.43 12.87
CA ALA A 998 13.38 19.06 14.14
C ALA A 998 12.75 20.43 14.48
N ASN A 999 11.52 20.43 14.98
CA ASN A 999 11.00 21.37 15.98
C ASN A 999 9.77 20.71 16.65
N PRO A 1000 9.56 20.76 17.98
CA PRO A 1000 8.48 20.00 18.63
C PRO A 1000 7.05 20.57 18.45
N ASP A 1001 6.88 21.55 17.56
CA ASP A 1001 5.60 22.21 17.29
C ASP A 1001 4.95 21.69 16.00
#